data_AF-A0A963BMJ3-F1
#
_entry.id   AF-A0A963BMJ3-F1
#
_cell.length_a   1.000
_cell.length_b   1.000
_cell.length_c   1.000
_cell.angle_alpha   90.00
_cell.angle_beta   90.00
_cell.angle_gamma   90.00
#
_symmetry.space_group_name_H-M   'P 1'
#
loop_
_entity.id
_entity.type
_entity.pdbx_description
1 polymer ?
#
loop_
_entity_poly.entity_id
_entity_poly.type
_entity_poly.pdbx_seq_one_letter_code
_entity_poly.pdbx_strand_id
1 'polypeptide(L)'
;MSGCFVPICWEKHRAVAGHTPELMFAVLARVSHAAGWSLLGVLVLLWPAAVSGTLADTELKFSLTIPYALLGDLAWQPRADEGPAEFVDGSCRRLRIESSRLELRDDKLYLVSRGEARLGVSLFGFCIKPINWHGDVDVLLEPHIDAEWQLRFRLGSTELRDAQGKPATLLNLIGGLIRPFINRRAELFGFDLGAPREQIAELLSKVVEPADQAELQSVLASLRLGRPRVDRRGVFVEAQLTLPEGFADGLLPPGQADAAGLAGTELTQLQLERLDAFIVAVVKLLGGEITDPVLRQQLLALLLESRYRLVDILTDYGPFEEEPVRSLFVSDWERLRKLLLAVDPGTITHARLLRYATFLNAGDTLLALDAALPQLALWISRDGLRTALHKLAPAGAEPSLDYGYAVDPALRELFGLPPEPPPVPPEELIEESDAIDCEETYEIDCEPPANEVPPTPGDEADMPDTPDNSALHLPFWARLLDLLVPTAEAATAVPDRVTELQRALGRRLPRRDDLTNYTAQIAELLQAIGQQELATRSLDEAHNSVFLNLLPATALVESCWRQFKRTDGKTAYLVSSAGAVGMMQVNLRVWRGLYDVERLKWEVAYNARAGAQILLRYLEGPGLDVAKQTGNPDYLAWASYAVYNAGPAGAKRFLRKSGGLKPGPAERKLLSHYQGFADGGSADLEQCVVTPPAALDPVL
;
A
#
# COMPACT_ATOMS: atom_id res chain seq x y z
N MET A 1 -53.40 -28.50 -43.19
CA MET A 1 -52.14 -27.76 -43.37
C MET A 1 -51.40 -27.83 -42.04
N SER A 2 -50.53 -28.81 -41.83
CA SER A 2 -49.09 -28.81 -42.19
C SER A 2 -48.26 -28.24 -41.02
N GLY A 3 -47.37 -28.98 -40.36
CA GLY A 3 -47.06 -30.41 -40.46
C GLY A 3 -45.82 -30.77 -39.63
N CYS A 4 -45.93 -31.75 -38.72
CA CYS A 4 -44.83 -32.28 -37.90
C CYS A 4 -44.20 -33.54 -38.54
N PHE A 5 -42.99 -33.89 -38.10
CA PHE A 5 -42.45 -35.22 -37.68
C PHE A 5 -40.90 -35.27 -37.91
N VAL A 6 -39.97 -35.30 -36.93
CA VAL A 6 -39.40 -36.41 -36.08
C VAL A 6 -39.05 -37.73 -36.80
N PRO A 7 -38.15 -38.63 -36.27
CA PRO A 7 -37.07 -38.53 -35.25
C PRO A 7 -35.77 -39.34 -35.65
N ILE A 8 -35.04 -39.88 -34.63
CA ILE A 8 -34.01 -40.98 -34.63
C ILE A 8 -32.56 -40.51 -34.89
N CYS A 9 -31.53 -40.85 -34.08
CA CYS A 9 -31.45 -41.53 -32.77
C CYS A 9 -30.14 -41.19 -31.99
N TRP A 10 -29.92 -41.80 -30.81
CA TRP A 10 -28.72 -41.66 -29.97
C TRP A 10 -28.41 -43.00 -29.23
N GLU A 11 -27.17 -43.48 -29.25
CA GLU A 11 -26.50 -44.53 -28.43
C GLU A 11 -25.25 -45.04 -29.22
N LYS A 12 -24.11 -45.51 -28.66
CA LYS A 12 -23.78 -45.99 -27.30
C LYS A 12 -22.25 -46.02 -27.01
N HIS A 13 -21.92 -46.04 -25.71
CA HIS A 13 -20.75 -46.68 -25.05
C HIS A 13 -19.30 -46.12 -25.10
N ARG A 14 -18.85 -45.81 -23.87
CA ARG A 14 -17.62 -46.25 -23.14
C ARG A 14 -16.21 -45.98 -23.69
N ALA A 15 -15.42 -45.38 -22.80
CA ALA A 15 -13.98 -45.15 -22.87
C ALA A 15 -13.12 -46.43 -22.86
N VAL A 16 -11.94 -46.35 -23.50
CA VAL A 16 -10.71 -47.09 -23.19
C VAL A 16 -9.50 -46.17 -23.47
N ALA A 17 -8.39 -46.34 -22.76
CA ALA A 17 -7.15 -45.57 -22.90
C ALA A 17 -6.04 -46.35 -23.64
N GLY A 18 -5.05 -45.63 -24.20
CA GLY A 18 -3.79 -46.16 -24.76
C GLY A 18 -3.21 -45.15 -25.77
N HIS A 19 -2.01 -44.56 -25.59
CA HIS A 19 -0.65 -45.12 -25.70
C HIS A 19 -0.21 -45.54 -27.12
N THR A 20 1.08 -45.26 -27.41
CA THR A 20 1.91 -45.72 -28.56
C THR A 20 1.88 -44.81 -29.84
N PRO A 21 2.85 -44.92 -30.79
CA PRO A 21 3.95 -43.93 -30.89
C PRO A 21 4.45 -43.63 -32.34
N GLU A 22 5.70 -43.13 -32.45
CA GLU A 22 6.63 -43.18 -33.60
C GLU A 22 6.29 -42.49 -34.94
N LEU A 23 7.25 -41.69 -35.43
CA LEU A 23 7.96 -42.06 -36.67
C LEU A 23 9.38 -41.48 -36.77
N MET A 24 10.33 -42.40 -36.70
CA MET A 24 11.76 -42.29 -37.02
C MET A 24 12.06 -43.24 -38.21
N PHE A 25 13.15 -43.16 -38.98
CA PHE A 25 14.36 -42.33 -38.92
C PHE A 25 14.98 -42.25 -40.34
N ALA A 26 15.72 -41.18 -40.68
CA ALA A 26 16.66 -41.24 -41.80
C ALA A 26 17.84 -40.26 -41.62
N VAL A 27 19.05 -40.80 -41.41
CA VAL A 27 20.32 -40.07 -41.27
C VAL A 27 21.42 -40.83 -42.00
N LEU A 28 22.50 -40.13 -42.36
CA LEU A 28 23.80 -40.60 -42.91
C LEU A 28 23.84 -40.77 -44.46
N ALA A 29 24.95 -40.48 -45.14
CA ALA A 29 26.35 -40.34 -44.69
C ALA A 29 27.21 -39.36 -45.54
N ARG A 30 28.29 -38.83 -44.92
CA ARG A 30 29.69 -38.57 -45.39
C ARG A 30 29.92 -38.01 -46.83
N VAL A 31 30.90 -37.13 -47.10
CA VAL A 31 32.36 -37.27 -46.92
C VAL A 31 33.07 -35.89 -46.80
N SER A 32 34.27 -35.90 -46.20
CA SER A 32 35.19 -34.80 -45.82
C SER A 32 36.24 -34.36 -46.87
N HIS A 33 36.95 -33.24 -46.59
CA HIS A 33 38.14 -32.67 -47.28
C HIS A 33 37.84 -31.95 -48.62
N ALA A 34 38.54 -30.88 -49.06
CA ALA A 34 39.75 -30.20 -48.57
C ALA A 34 39.71 -28.67 -48.86
N ALA A 35 40.71 -27.92 -48.37
CA ALA A 35 40.88 -26.49 -48.63
C ALA A 35 41.39 -26.17 -50.04
N GLY A 36 41.06 -24.98 -50.56
CA GLY A 36 41.61 -24.42 -51.81
C GLY A 36 41.19 -22.97 -52.03
N TRP A 37 42.14 -22.04 -52.01
CA TRP A 37 41.90 -20.60 -52.16
C TRP A 37 41.61 -20.19 -53.61
N SER A 38 41.09 -18.95 -53.75
CA SER A 38 41.13 -18.08 -54.95
C SER A 38 39.90 -18.10 -55.86
N LEU A 39 38.95 -17.20 -55.57
CA LEU A 39 38.22 -16.45 -56.61
C LEU A 39 37.89 -15.05 -56.08
N LEU A 40 38.93 -14.20 -56.07
CA LEU A 40 38.83 -12.78 -55.71
C LEU A 40 38.49 -12.01 -57.00
N GLY A 41 37.21 -11.71 -57.22
CA GLY A 41 36.77 -11.01 -58.42
C GLY A 41 35.27 -10.75 -58.51
N VAL A 42 34.89 -9.48 -58.44
CA VAL A 42 33.59 -8.92 -58.88
C VAL A 42 32.34 -9.36 -58.10
N LEU A 43 32.20 -8.85 -56.86
CA LEU A 43 30.87 -8.57 -56.27
C LEU A 43 30.91 -7.52 -55.13
N VAL A 44 31.73 -6.46 -55.30
CA VAL A 44 31.66 -5.24 -54.47
C VAL A 44 30.91 -4.18 -55.26
N LEU A 45 29.57 -4.14 -55.10
CA LEU A 45 28.69 -2.98 -55.41
C LEU A 45 27.23 -3.35 -55.10
N LEU A 46 26.92 -3.68 -53.84
CA LEU A 46 25.56 -3.66 -53.26
C LEU A 46 25.64 -3.80 -51.73
N TRP A 47 26.50 -3.00 -51.11
CA TRP A 47 26.35 -2.71 -49.67
C TRP A 47 25.11 -1.81 -49.57
N PRO A 48 24.03 -2.18 -48.85
CA PRO A 48 23.03 -1.20 -48.52
C PRO A 48 23.73 -0.15 -47.68
N ALA A 49 23.79 1.09 -48.19
CA ALA A 49 24.21 2.21 -47.35
C ALA A 49 23.38 2.14 -46.08
N ALA A 50 24.03 2.13 -44.92
CA ALA A 50 23.33 2.19 -43.66
C ALA A 50 22.49 3.48 -43.70
N VAL A 51 21.17 3.30 -43.85
CA VAL A 51 20.24 4.41 -43.68
C VAL A 51 20.42 4.82 -42.24
N SER A 52 21.13 5.93 -42.04
CA SER A 52 21.06 6.67 -40.78
C SER A 52 19.60 7.04 -40.65
N GLY A 53 18.87 6.27 -39.85
CA GLY A 53 17.51 6.60 -39.51
C GLY A 53 17.56 7.96 -38.83
N THR A 54 16.94 8.97 -39.42
CA THR A 54 16.69 10.22 -38.71
C THR A 54 15.83 9.87 -37.51
N LEU A 55 16.43 9.86 -36.32
CA LEU A 55 15.71 9.66 -35.08
C LEU A 55 14.77 10.85 -34.95
N ALA A 56 13.46 10.56 -34.90
CA ALA A 56 12.46 11.60 -34.81
C ALA A 56 12.35 12.10 -33.36
N ASP A 57 11.92 13.35 -33.19
CA ASP A 57 11.57 13.91 -31.89
C ASP A 57 10.64 12.95 -31.12
N THR A 58 10.91 12.74 -29.84
CA THR A 58 10.12 11.82 -29.02
C THR A 58 8.87 12.54 -28.49
N GLU A 59 7.69 12.02 -28.85
CA GLU A 59 6.40 12.57 -28.41
C GLU A 59 5.93 11.89 -27.11
N LEU A 60 6.16 12.54 -25.98
CA LEU A 60 5.68 12.12 -24.66
C LEU A 60 4.19 12.42 -24.52
N LYS A 61 3.38 11.44 -24.06
CA LYS A 61 1.93 11.59 -23.83
C LYS A 61 1.54 11.17 -22.42
N PHE A 62 0.71 11.98 -21.77
CA PHE A 62 0.12 11.67 -20.46
C PHE A 62 -1.32 12.17 -20.36
N SER A 63 -2.08 11.67 -19.38
CA SER A 63 -3.51 11.99 -19.22
C SER A 63 -3.78 12.63 -17.86
N LEU A 64 -4.06 13.93 -17.88
CA LEU A 64 -4.55 14.67 -16.72
C LEU A 64 -6.00 14.24 -16.45
N THR A 65 -6.32 13.96 -15.20
CA THR A 65 -7.66 13.54 -14.78
C THR A 65 -8.23 14.50 -13.75
N ILE A 66 -9.42 15.04 -14.03
CA ILE A 66 -10.14 15.96 -13.17
C ILE A 66 -11.42 15.25 -12.71
N PRO A 67 -11.45 14.68 -11.48
CA PRO A 67 -12.63 14.02 -10.95
C PRO A 67 -13.84 14.96 -10.86
N TYR A 68 -15.05 14.43 -11.07
CA TYR A 68 -16.30 15.21 -10.94
C TYR A 68 -16.46 15.86 -9.56
N ALA A 69 -15.83 15.30 -8.54
CA ALA A 69 -15.65 15.87 -7.21
C ALA A 69 -15.19 17.34 -7.21
N LEU A 70 -14.18 17.66 -8.03
CA LEU A 70 -13.60 19.01 -8.14
C LEU A 70 -14.50 19.95 -8.95
N LEU A 71 -15.34 19.37 -9.80
CA LEU A 71 -16.35 20.09 -10.56
C LEU A 71 -17.60 20.40 -9.70
N GLY A 72 -17.60 20.05 -8.41
CA GLY A 72 -18.70 20.29 -7.47
C GLY A 72 -19.15 21.75 -7.36
N ASP A 73 -18.27 22.72 -7.59
CA ASP A 73 -18.61 24.14 -7.56
C ASP A 73 -19.55 24.58 -8.71
N LEU A 74 -19.58 23.80 -9.81
CA LEU A 74 -20.59 23.92 -10.89
C LEU A 74 -21.94 23.33 -10.46
N ALA A 75 -21.94 22.38 -9.53
CA ALA A 75 -23.10 21.54 -9.20
C ALA A 75 -24.10 22.18 -8.21
N TRP A 76 -24.06 23.52 -8.01
CA TRP A 76 -24.90 24.31 -7.08
C TRP A 76 -25.35 23.60 -5.80
N GLN A 77 -24.44 22.88 -5.13
CA GLN A 77 -24.75 22.32 -3.81
C GLN A 77 -24.73 23.46 -2.80
N PRO A 78 -25.85 23.78 -2.12
CA PRO A 78 -25.80 24.70 -0.98
C PRO A 78 -24.91 24.08 0.09
N ARG A 79 -23.99 24.87 0.66
CA ARG A 79 -23.29 24.45 1.88
C ARG A 79 -24.30 24.36 3.03
N ALA A 80 -23.96 23.64 4.10
CA ALA A 80 -24.85 23.48 5.25
C ALA A 80 -25.23 24.81 5.94
N ASP A 81 -24.46 25.86 5.71
CA ASP A 81 -24.63 27.25 6.17
C ASP A 81 -25.19 28.21 5.09
N GLU A 82 -25.31 27.78 3.83
CA GLU A 82 -25.84 28.59 2.72
C GLU A 82 -27.25 28.13 2.31
N GLY A 83 -28.15 29.09 2.10
CA GLY A 83 -29.49 28.79 1.56
C GLY A 83 -29.46 28.35 0.09
N PRO A 84 -30.57 27.80 -0.44
CA PRO A 84 -30.68 27.46 -1.85
C PRO A 84 -30.42 28.68 -2.75
N ALA A 85 -29.74 28.47 -3.87
CA ALA A 85 -29.31 29.56 -4.74
C ALA A 85 -30.52 30.27 -5.38
N GLU A 86 -30.85 31.47 -4.88
CA GLU A 86 -31.93 32.31 -5.37
C GLU A 86 -31.40 33.47 -6.21
N PHE A 87 -31.93 33.61 -7.43
CA PHE A 87 -31.72 34.75 -8.31
C PHE A 87 -33.04 35.54 -8.45
N VAL A 88 -33.00 36.84 -8.15
CA VAL A 88 -34.15 37.74 -8.22
C VAL A 88 -33.81 38.94 -9.10
N ASP A 89 -34.64 39.17 -10.12
CA ASP A 89 -34.58 40.31 -11.03
C ASP A 89 -35.93 41.04 -11.05
N GLY A 90 -36.02 42.09 -10.21
CA GLY A 90 -37.25 42.83 -9.93
C GLY A 90 -38.33 41.98 -9.24
N SER A 91 -39.58 42.47 -9.23
CA SER A 91 -40.70 41.83 -8.50
C SER A 91 -41.35 40.63 -9.23
N CYS A 92 -40.85 40.27 -10.42
CA CYS A 92 -41.51 39.30 -11.31
C CYS A 92 -40.64 38.17 -11.85
N ARG A 93 -39.32 38.26 -11.72
CA ARG A 93 -38.41 37.24 -12.24
C ARG A 93 -37.64 36.67 -11.06
N ARG A 94 -37.99 35.46 -10.66
CA ARG A 94 -37.31 34.70 -9.61
C ARG A 94 -36.94 33.34 -10.17
N LEU A 95 -35.73 32.88 -9.90
CA LEU A 95 -35.29 31.52 -10.10
C LEU A 95 -34.68 31.06 -8.78
N ARG A 96 -35.07 29.91 -8.27
CA ARG A 96 -34.48 29.28 -7.10
C ARG A 96 -34.10 27.86 -7.45
N ILE A 97 -32.84 27.53 -7.26
CA ILE A 97 -32.32 26.18 -7.43
C ILE A 97 -32.31 25.51 -6.06
N GLU A 98 -33.04 24.40 -5.94
CA GLU A 98 -33.22 23.66 -4.68
C GLU A 98 -32.06 22.69 -4.46
N SER A 99 -31.65 22.00 -5.52
CA SER A 99 -30.58 21.00 -5.50
C SER A 99 -30.05 20.78 -6.90
N SER A 100 -28.76 20.55 -7.03
CA SER A 100 -28.12 20.25 -8.31
C SER A 100 -27.01 19.21 -8.17
N ARG A 101 -26.70 18.57 -9.30
CA ARG A 101 -25.66 17.55 -9.42
C ARG A 101 -25.12 17.47 -10.83
N LEU A 102 -23.92 16.93 -10.96
CA LEU A 102 -23.39 16.46 -12.23
C LEU A 102 -23.87 15.02 -12.48
N GLU A 103 -24.25 14.72 -13.72
CA GLU A 103 -24.75 13.42 -14.13
C GLU A 103 -24.17 13.06 -15.51
N LEU A 104 -23.56 11.88 -15.62
CA LEU A 104 -23.01 11.39 -16.89
C LEU A 104 -24.06 10.57 -17.63
N ARG A 105 -24.33 10.91 -18.89
CA ARG A 105 -25.22 10.15 -19.79
C ARG A 105 -24.60 10.08 -21.17
N ASP A 106 -24.46 8.89 -21.76
CA ASP A 106 -23.93 8.69 -23.12
C ASP A 106 -22.63 9.50 -23.40
N ASP A 107 -21.67 9.38 -22.48
CA ASP A 107 -20.38 10.09 -22.45
C ASP A 107 -20.47 11.63 -22.53
N LYS A 108 -21.60 12.19 -22.08
CA LYS A 108 -21.84 13.63 -21.96
C LYS A 108 -22.15 14.01 -20.51
N LEU A 109 -21.53 15.11 -20.07
CA LEU A 109 -21.73 15.66 -18.74
C LEU A 109 -22.97 16.57 -18.75
N TYR A 110 -23.97 16.22 -17.95
CA TYR A 110 -25.14 17.06 -17.71
C TYR A 110 -25.09 17.65 -16.31
N LEU A 111 -25.42 18.93 -16.22
CA LEU A 111 -25.71 19.61 -14.97
C LEU A 111 -27.21 19.56 -14.74
N VAL A 112 -27.63 18.64 -13.86
CA VAL A 112 -29.02 18.30 -13.54
C VAL A 112 -29.43 19.05 -12.30
N SER A 113 -30.51 19.85 -12.40
CA SER A 113 -30.90 20.81 -11.37
C SER A 113 -32.40 20.81 -11.16
N ARG A 114 -32.83 20.75 -9.90
CA ARG A 114 -34.23 20.97 -9.52
C ARG A 114 -34.42 22.40 -9.05
N GLY A 115 -35.52 23.02 -9.45
CA GLY A 115 -35.82 24.38 -9.01
C GLY A 115 -37.24 24.84 -9.28
N GLU A 116 -37.54 26.02 -8.74
CA GLU A 116 -38.74 26.78 -9.01
C GLU A 116 -38.39 28.08 -9.75
N ALA A 117 -39.20 28.47 -10.73
CA ALA A 117 -39.07 29.72 -11.46
C ALA A 117 -40.41 30.46 -11.50
N ARG A 118 -40.38 31.77 -11.27
CA ARG A 118 -41.52 32.67 -11.39
C ARG A 118 -41.21 33.74 -12.44
N LEU A 119 -42.14 33.90 -13.38
CA LEU A 119 -42.04 34.79 -14.54
C LEU A 119 -43.35 35.56 -14.72
N GLY A 120 -43.31 36.89 -14.68
CA GLY A 120 -44.47 37.73 -14.97
C GLY A 120 -44.09 39.13 -15.48
N VAL A 121 -45.09 39.98 -15.67
CA VAL A 121 -44.89 41.39 -16.06
C VAL A 121 -45.01 42.28 -14.84
N SER A 122 -43.97 43.07 -14.55
CA SER A 122 -44.01 44.03 -13.44
C SER A 122 -44.74 45.30 -13.86
N LEU A 123 -45.78 45.68 -13.11
CA LEU A 123 -46.59 46.86 -13.38
C LEU A 123 -46.96 47.53 -12.05
N PHE A 124 -46.59 48.80 -11.87
CA PHE A 124 -46.73 49.54 -10.60
C PHE A 124 -46.15 48.78 -9.38
N GLY A 125 -45.06 48.02 -9.58
CA GLY A 125 -44.43 47.18 -8.57
C GLY A 125 -45.05 45.79 -8.38
N PHE A 126 -46.31 45.60 -8.78
CA PHE A 126 -47.01 44.32 -8.70
C PHE A 126 -46.64 43.37 -9.83
N CYS A 127 -46.71 42.06 -9.58
CA CYS A 127 -46.46 41.06 -10.62
C CYS A 127 -47.76 40.54 -11.24
N ILE A 128 -47.98 40.92 -12.50
CA ILE A 128 -49.19 40.61 -13.26
C ILE A 128 -49.01 39.32 -14.05
N LYS A 129 -50.00 38.42 -13.95
CA LYS A 129 -50.06 37.08 -14.59
C LYS A 129 -48.76 36.26 -14.40
N PRO A 130 -48.33 35.98 -13.16
CA PRO A 130 -47.13 35.19 -12.91
C PRO A 130 -47.33 33.73 -13.35
N ILE A 131 -46.50 33.29 -14.27
CA ILE A 131 -46.24 31.89 -14.58
C ILE A 131 -45.31 31.37 -13.49
N ASN A 132 -45.67 30.24 -12.86
CA ASN A 132 -44.79 29.52 -11.95
C ASN A 132 -44.47 28.16 -12.61
N TRP A 133 -43.20 27.80 -12.63
CA TRP A 133 -42.68 26.51 -13.08
C TRP A 133 -41.93 25.85 -11.93
N HIS A 134 -42.06 24.54 -11.81
CA HIS A 134 -41.27 23.72 -10.90
C HIS A 134 -40.97 22.39 -11.60
N GLY A 135 -39.74 21.93 -11.52
CA GLY A 135 -39.27 20.75 -12.22
C GLY A 135 -37.75 20.72 -12.36
N ASP A 136 -37.28 20.01 -13.38
CA ASP A 136 -35.87 19.72 -13.60
C ASP A 136 -35.32 20.45 -14.84
N VAL A 137 -34.11 20.97 -14.72
CA VAL A 137 -33.28 21.54 -15.79
C VAL A 137 -32.06 20.65 -15.98
N ASP A 138 -31.85 20.17 -17.20
CA ASP A 138 -30.61 19.52 -17.57
C ASP A 138 -29.87 20.40 -18.59
N VAL A 139 -28.64 20.78 -18.28
CA VAL A 139 -27.77 21.50 -19.22
C VAL A 139 -26.59 20.65 -19.59
N LEU A 140 -26.39 20.44 -20.88
CA LEU A 140 -25.18 19.80 -21.41
C LEU A 140 -23.97 20.72 -21.16
N LEU A 141 -22.97 20.21 -20.46
CA LEU A 141 -21.68 20.86 -20.24
C LEU A 141 -20.64 20.32 -21.22
N GLU A 142 -20.19 21.16 -22.14
CA GLU A 142 -19.15 20.83 -23.11
C GLU A 142 -17.79 21.34 -22.60
N PRO A 143 -16.88 20.47 -22.13
CA PRO A 143 -15.58 20.90 -21.63
C PRO A 143 -14.68 21.42 -22.75
N HIS A 144 -13.95 22.49 -22.46
CA HIS A 144 -12.92 23.05 -23.33
C HIS A 144 -11.81 23.68 -22.48
N ILE A 145 -10.69 23.99 -23.11
CA ILE A 145 -9.55 24.68 -22.50
C ILE A 145 -9.45 26.06 -23.16
N ASP A 146 -9.22 27.10 -22.37
CA ASP A 146 -8.97 28.46 -22.86
C ASP A 146 -7.47 28.69 -23.17
N ALA A 147 -7.08 29.95 -23.45
CA ALA A 147 -5.68 30.29 -23.75
C ALA A 147 -4.81 30.29 -22.48
N GLU A 148 -5.43 30.46 -21.33
CA GLU A 148 -4.88 30.53 -19.98
C GLU A 148 -4.81 29.15 -19.30
N TRP A 149 -4.99 28.06 -20.08
CA TRP A 149 -4.92 26.66 -19.64
C TRP A 149 -5.97 26.29 -18.58
N GLN A 150 -7.08 27.02 -18.51
CA GLN A 150 -8.20 26.71 -17.63
C GLN A 150 -9.18 25.75 -18.32
N LEU A 151 -9.49 24.64 -17.67
CA LEU A 151 -10.64 23.81 -18.02
C LEU A 151 -11.93 24.58 -17.67
N ARG A 152 -12.75 24.85 -18.71
CA ARG A 152 -14.04 25.54 -18.63
C ARG A 152 -15.13 24.77 -19.35
N PHE A 153 -16.39 25.16 -19.13
CA PHE A 153 -17.54 24.51 -19.76
C PHE A 153 -18.36 25.48 -20.60
N ARG A 154 -18.67 25.09 -21.84
CA ARG A 154 -19.68 25.76 -22.67
C ARG A 154 -21.02 25.11 -22.42
N LEU A 155 -22.09 25.90 -22.38
CA LEU A 155 -23.44 25.37 -22.25
C LEU A 155 -23.96 24.94 -23.63
N GLY A 156 -24.12 23.63 -23.82
CA GLY A 156 -24.73 23.03 -25.00
C GLY A 156 -26.26 23.16 -24.99
N SER A 157 -26.94 22.03 -25.22
CA SER A 157 -28.41 21.94 -25.12
C SER A 157 -28.90 22.15 -23.68
N THR A 158 -30.14 22.63 -23.57
CA THR A 158 -30.86 22.76 -22.29
C THR A 158 -32.22 22.08 -22.44
N GLU A 159 -32.48 21.10 -21.59
CA GLU A 159 -33.75 20.39 -21.51
C GLU A 159 -34.48 20.83 -20.23
N LEU A 160 -35.74 21.22 -20.37
CA LEU A 160 -36.60 21.61 -19.26
C LEU A 160 -37.74 20.61 -19.13
N ARG A 161 -37.90 20.01 -17.96
CA ARG A 161 -38.99 19.10 -17.63
C ARG A 161 -39.86 19.68 -16.52
N ASP A 162 -41.16 19.45 -16.57
CA ASP A 162 -42.06 19.75 -15.44
C ASP A 162 -41.94 18.70 -14.32
N ALA A 163 -42.64 18.92 -13.21
CA ALA A 163 -42.73 17.99 -12.09
C ALA A 163 -43.31 16.60 -12.46
N GLN A 164 -43.91 16.45 -13.64
CA GLN A 164 -44.41 15.19 -14.18
C GLN A 164 -43.42 14.54 -15.19
N GLY A 165 -42.21 15.10 -15.32
CA GLY A 165 -41.16 14.63 -16.20
C GLY A 165 -41.37 14.94 -17.69
N LYS A 166 -42.40 15.73 -18.04
CA LYS A 166 -42.72 16.05 -19.44
C LYS A 166 -41.95 17.29 -19.91
N PRO A 167 -41.60 17.40 -21.20
CA PRO A 167 -40.96 18.60 -21.75
C PRO A 167 -41.80 19.85 -21.49
N ALA A 168 -41.20 20.88 -20.89
CA ALA A 168 -41.90 22.09 -20.48
C ALA A 168 -42.41 22.88 -21.71
N THR A 169 -43.72 23.16 -21.76
CA THR A 169 -44.36 23.81 -22.93
C THR A 169 -43.90 25.27 -23.16
N LEU A 170 -43.16 25.86 -22.21
CA LEU A 170 -42.68 27.24 -22.24
C LEU A 170 -41.14 27.34 -22.19
N LEU A 171 -40.44 26.34 -22.77
CA LEU A 171 -38.97 26.23 -22.84
C LEU A 171 -38.25 27.57 -23.08
N ASN A 172 -38.69 28.35 -24.07
CA ASN A 172 -37.99 29.59 -24.47
C ASN A 172 -38.04 30.70 -23.40
N LEU A 173 -39.13 30.81 -22.64
CA LEU A 173 -39.28 31.87 -21.62
C LEU A 173 -38.50 31.53 -20.34
N ILE A 174 -38.58 30.28 -19.91
CA ILE A 174 -37.88 29.78 -18.71
C ILE A 174 -36.38 29.66 -19.00
N GLY A 175 -36.00 29.10 -20.15
CA GLY A 175 -34.60 29.02 -20.61
C GLY A 175 -33.95 30.40 -20.75
N GLY A 176 -34.69 31.44 -21.16
CA GLY A 176 -34.20 32.82 -21.21
C GLY A 176 -33.89 33.45 -19.85
N LEU A 177 -34.41 32.89 -18.75
CA LEU A 177 -34.04 33.28 -17.38
C LEU A 177 -32.88 32.44 -16.84
N ILE A 178 -32.92 31.14 -17.12
CA ILE A 178 -32.00 30.16 -16.55
C ILE A 178 -30.63 30.24 -17.24
N ARG A 179 -30.56 30.30 -18.57
CA ARG A 179 -29.29 30.27 -19.31
C ARG A 179 -28.31 31.40 -18.92
N PRO A 180 -28.73 32.67 -18.71
CA PRO A 180 -27.83 33.71 -18.21
C PRO A 180 -27.31 33.46 -16.78
N PHE A 181 -28.12 32.87 -15.90
CA PHE A 181 -27.71 32.50 -14.54
C PHE A 181 -26.65 31.39 -14.57
N ILE A 182 -26.86 30.36 -15.39
CA ILE A 182 -25.91 29.25 -15.55
C ILE A 182 -24.63 29.72 -16.24
N ASN A 183 -24.73 30.52 -17.32
CA ASN A 183 -23.58 31.09 -18.03
C ASN A 183 -22.65 31.82 -17.05
N ARG A 184 -23.17 32.74 -16.23
CA ARG A 184 -22.35 33.52 -15.30
C ARG A 184 -21.52 32.65 -14.36
N ARG A 185 -22.06 31.51 -13.88
CA ARG A 185 -21.31 30.62 -12.98
C ARG A 185 -20.37 29.68 -13.74
N ALA A 186 -20.74 29.23 -14.94
CA ALA A 186 -19.83 28.49 -15.83
C ALA A 186 -18.66 29.35 -16.34
N GLU A 187 -18.86 30.66 -16.50
CA GLU A 187 -17.83 31.65 -16.81
C GLU A 187 -16.86 31.89 -15.63
N LEU A 188 -17.40 31.90 -14.40
CA LEU A 188 -16.60 32.02 -13.17
C LEU A 188 -15.82 30.74 -12.82
N PHE A 189 -16.25 29.58 -13.30
CA PHE A 189 -15.53 28.33 -13.12
C PHE A 189 -14.30 28.27 -14.06
N GLY A 190 -13.16 27.92 -13.48
CA GLY A 190 -11.95 27.52 -14.18
C GLY A 190 -11.18 26.55 -13.29
N PHE A 191 -10.71 25.44 -13.86
CA PHE A 191 -9.78 24.54 -13.18
C PHE A 191 -8.43 24.61 -13.89
N ASP A 192 -7.39 24.97 -13.16
CA ASP A 192 -6.07 25.25 -13.72
C ASP A 192 -5.34 23.97 -14.14
N LEU A 193 -5.02 23.88 -15.44
CA LEU A 193 -4.21 22.81 -16.03
C LEU A 193 -2.75 23.24 -16.28
N GLY A 194 -2.32 24.40 -15.79
CA GLY A 194 -0.93 24.89 -15.88
C GLY A 194 0.05 24.13 -14.97
N ALA A 195 -0.39 23.69 -13.79
CA ALA A 195 0.46 23.05 -12.77
C ALA A 195 1.34 21.87 -13.27
N PRO A 196 0.91 20.97 -14.18
CA PRO A 196 1.76 19.94 -14.76
C PRO A 196 2.98 20.50 -15.52
N ARG A 197 2.86 21.67 -16.16
CA ARG A 197 4.00 22.32 -16.84
C ARG A 197 5.04 22.78 -15.83
N GLU A 198 4.59 23.43 -14.76
CA GLU A 198 5.45 23.86 -13.66
C GLU A 198 6.13 22.66 -12.99
N GLN A 199 5.42 21.55 -12.87
CA GLN A 199 5.94 20.33 -12.27
C GLN A 199 6.97 19.59 -13.14
N ILE A 200 6.76 19.52 -14.45
CA ILE A 200 7.78 19.03 -15.40
C ILE A 200 9.01 19.94 -15.34
N ALA A 201 8.81 21.27 -15.28
CA ALA A 201 9.91 22.22 -15.14
C ALA A 201 10.68 22.01 -13.82
N GLU A 202 9.99 21.89 -12.67
CA GLU A 202 10.56 21.67 -11.34
C GLU A 202 11.42 20.38 -11.28
N LEU A 203 10.95 19.30 -11.94
CA LEU A 203 11.66 18.03 -11.99
C LEU A 203 12.86 18.08 -12.94
N LEU A 204 12.67 18.55 -14.17
CA LEU A 204 13.74 18.59 -15.18
C LEU A 204 14.82 19.63 -14.86
N SER A 205 14.49 20.76 -14.23
CA SER A 205 15.48 21.78 -13.85
C SER A 205 16.53 21.30 -12.84
N LYS A 206 16.29 20.15 -12.17
CA LYS A 206 17.24 19.52 -11.24
C LYS A 206 18.24 18.57 -11.94
N VAL A 207 17.99 18.19 -13.19
CA VAL A 207 18.78 17.20 -13.96
C VAL A 207 19.39 17.76 -15.25
N VAL A 208 18.88 18.89 -15.73
CA VAL A 208 19.42 19.65 -16.87
C VAL A 208 20.56 20.56 -16.40
N GLU A 209 21.71 20.52 -17.09
CA GLU A 209 22.83 21.41 -16.78
C GLU A 209 22.47 22.90 -16.97
N PRO A 210 23.16 23.85 -16.29
CA PRO A 210 22.90 25.29 -16.46
C PRO A 210 23.05 25.79 -17.90
N ALA A 211 23.85 25.12 -18.74
CA ALA A 211 24.03 25.44 -20.16
C ALA A 211 22.76 25.15 -20.99
N ASP A 212 22.07 24.06 -20.67
CA ASP A 212 20.98 23.50 -21.49
C ASP A 212 19.58 23.98 -21.03
N GLN A 213 19.55 24.92 -20.08
CA GLN A 213 18.32 25.57 -19.61
C GLN A 213 17.52 26.22 -20.75
N ALA A 214 18.18 26.72 -21.80
CA ALA A 214 17.50 27.26 -22.98
C ALA A 214 16.76 26.17 -23.77
N GLU A 215 17.31 24.96 -23.83
CA GLU A 215 16.68 23.81 -24.49
C GLU A 215 15.53 23.26 -23.65
N LEU A 216 15.69 23.19 -22.32
CA LEU A 216 14.59 22.88 -21.40
C LEU A 216 13.40 23.84 -21.56
N GLN A 217 13.63 25.14 -21.76
CA GLN A 217 12.54 26.08 -22.05
C GLN A 217 11.86 25.81 -23.41
N SER A 218 12.61 25.35 -24.42
CA SER A 218 12.06 24.90 -25.70
C SER A 218 11.17 23.66 -25.52
N VAL A 219 11.66 22.65 -24.78
CA VAL A 219 10.89 21.46 -24.40
C VAL A 219 9.60 21.87 -23.69
N LEU A 220 9.68 22.69 -22.64
CA LEU A 220 8.50 23.14 -21.88
C LEU A 220 7.52 23.99 -22.71
N ALA A 221 8.00 24.70 -23.74
CA ALA A 221 7.16 25.43 -24.68
C ALA A 221 6.49 24.54 -25.73
N SER A 222 6.98 23.31 -25.93
CA SER A 222 6.34 22.32 -26.80
C SER A 222 5.06 21.71 -26.20
N LEU A 223 4.86 21.82 -24.88
CA LEU A 223 3.75 21.19 -24.17
C LEU A 223 2.40 21.70 -24.69
N ARG A 224 1.55 20.76 -25.13
CA ARG A 224 0.22 21.01 -25.69
C ARG A 224 -0.83 20.18 -24.95
N LEU A 225 -2.00 20.78 -24.74
CA LEU A 225 -3.17 20.08 -24.23
C LEU A 225 -4.11 19.71 -25.40
N GLY A 226 -4.53 18.45 -25.43
CA GLY A 226 -5.53 17.92 -26.33
C GLY A 226 -6.95 18.33 -25.94
N ARG A 227 -7.93 17.86 -26.71
CA ARG A 227 -9.35 18.13 -26.42
C ARG A 227 -9.80 17.37 -25.16
N PRO A 228 -10.43 18.04 -24.19
CA PRO A 228 -11.06 17.36 -23.06
C PRO A 228 -12.07 16.29 -23.51
N ARG A 229 -12.10 15.18 -22.79
CA ARG A 229 -13.07 14.08 -22.96
C ARG A 229 -13.73 13.77 -21.63
N VAL A 230 -14.92 13.20 -21.67
CA VAL A 230 -15.75 12.91 -20.50
C VAL A 230 -15.87 11.39 -20.37
N ASP A 231 -15.60 10.84 -19.18
CA ASP A 231 -15.69 9.41 -18.84
C ASP A 231 -16.28 9.28 -17.41
N ARG A 232 -16.71 8.10 -17.00
CA ARG A 232 -17.26 7.77 -15.67
C ARG A 232 -16.40 8.26 -14.50
N ARG A 233 -15.09 8.41 -14.70
CA ARG A 233 -14.12 8.85 -13.67
C ARG A 233 -13.95 10.36 -13.58
N GLY A 234 -14.36 11.14 -14.59
CA GLY A 234 -14.14 12.59 -14.63
C GLY A 234 -13.92 13.14 -16.04
N VAL A 235 -13.34 14.33 -16.11
CA VAL A 235 -12.84 14.93 -17.34
C VAL A 235 -11.37 14.55 -17.54
N PHE A 236 -11.04 14.06 -18.73
CA PHE A 236 -9.70 13.65 -19.13
C PHE A 236 -9.14 14.65 -20.15
N VAL A 237 -7.90 15.07 -19.94
CA VAL A 237 -7.15 15.90 -20.89
C VAL A 237 -5.83 15.21 -21.21
N GLU A 238 -5.65 14.81 -22.46
CA GLU A 238 -4.35 14.33 -22.95
C GLU A 238 -3.40 15.51 -23.04
N ALA A 239 -2.20 15.38 -22.50
CA ALA A 239 -1.10 16.33 -22.62
C ALA A 239 0.02 15.69 -23.45
N GLN A 240 0.63 16.48 -24.32
CA GLN A 240 1.67 16.05 -25.27
C GLN A 240 2.88 16.98 -25.15
N LEU A 241 4.08 16.43 -24.98
CA LEU A 241 5.36 17.13 -24.89
C LEU A 241 6.31 16.57 -25.96
N THR A 242 7.08 17.42 -26.61
CA THR A 242 8.07 17.01 -27.62
C THR A 242 9.47 17.13 -27.02
N LEU A 243 10.23 16.04 -27.06
CA LEU A 243 11.62 15.96 -26.63
C LEU A 243 12.53 15.93 -27.88
N PRO A 244 13.43 16.92 -28.06
CA PRO A 244 14.40 16.93 -29.15
C PRO A 244 15.32 15.70 -29.12
N GLU A 245 15.87 15.34 -30.29
CA GLU A 245 16.98 14.39 -30.40
C GLU A 245 18.18 14.87 -29.54
N GLY A 246 18.80 13.95 -28.78
CA GLY A 246 19.95 14.26 -27.94
C GLY A 246 19.63 14.96 -26.60
N PHE A 247 18.43 15.55 -26.41
CA PHE A 247 18.05 16.18 -25.14
C PHE A 247 18.24 15.24 -23.94
N ALA A 248 17.94 13.96 -24.14
CA ALA A 248 18.02 12.92 -23.12
C ALA A 248 19.47 12.45 -22.79
N ASP A 249 20.44 12.76 -23.66
CA ASP A 249 21.85 12.38 -23.50
C ASP A 249 22.64 13.41 -22.66
N GLY A 250 22.18 14.67 -22.65
CA GLY A 250 22.72 15.75 -21.81
C GLY A 250 22.19 15.76 -20.37
N LEU A 251 21.28 14.86 -20.01
CA LEU A 251 20.66 14.84 -18.68
C LEU A 251 21.52 14.07 -17.68
N LEU A 252 21.78 14.72 -16.54
CA LEU A 252 22.46 14.09 -15.40
C LEU A 252 21.49 13.14 -14.67
N PRO A 253 21.84 11.86 -14.45
CA PRO A 253 20.99 10.94 -13.70
C PRO A 253 20.73 11.46 -12.27
N PRO A 254 19.48 11.74 -11.87
CA PRO A 254 19.11 12.28 -10.56
C PRO A 254 19.39 11.26 -9.45
N GLY A 255 20.60 11.31 -8.92
CA GLY A 255 21.02 10.43 -7.85
C GLY A 255 22.50 10.06 -7.84
N GLN A 256 23.33 10.50 -8.80
CA GLN A 256 24.76 10.15 -8.78
C GLN A 256 25.48 10.50 -7.46
N ALA A 257 25.02 11.48 -6.67
CA ALA A 257 25.58 11.75 -5.35
C ALA A 257 25.32 10.60 -4.34
N ASP A 258 24.07 10.15 -4.23
CA ASP A 258 23.63 9.12 -3.26
C ASP A 258 23.88 7.68 -3.76
N ALA A 259 24.02 7.51 -5.08
CA ALA A 259 24.12 6.23 -5.76
C ALA A 259 25.52 5.93 -6.34
N ALA A 260 26.46 6.88 -6.28
CA ALA A 260 27.83 6.66 -6.76
C ALA A 260 28.50 5.49 -6.03
N GLY A 261 29.07 4.58 -6.81
CA GLY A 261 29.86 3.45 -6.31
C GLY A 261 29.07 2.24 -5.81
N LEU A 262 27.72 2.32 -5.74
CA LEU A 262 26.88 1.19 -5.35
C LEU A 262 26.80 0.13 -6.46
N ALA A 263 26.89 -1.15 -6.09
CA ALA A 263 26.67 -2.27 -6.99
C ALA A 263 25.17 -2.48 -7.28
N GLY A 264 24.84 -3.26 -8.32
CA GLY A 264 23.44 -3.43 -8.79
C GLY A 264 22.45 -3.91 -7.71
N THR A 265 22.86 -4.77 -6.78
CA THR A 265 22.02 -5.22 -5.65
C THR A 265 21.83 -4.13 -4.60
N GLU A 266 22.86 -3.33 -4.31
CA GLU A 266 22.81 -2.21 -3.36
C GLU A 266 21.94 -1.07 -3.90
N LEU A 267 22.06 -0.78 -5.20
CA LEU A 267 21.15 0.14 -5.92
C LEU A 267 19.70 -0.33 -5.83
N THR A 268 19.44 -1.61 -6.13
CA THR A 268 18.10 -2.21 -6.04
C THR A 268 17.52 -2.08 -4.62
N GLN A 269 18.33 -2.36 -3.58
CA GLN A 269 17.90 -2.19 -2.20
C GLN A 269 17.60 -0.73 -1.86
N LEU A 270 18.48 0.22 -2.20
CA LEU A 270 18.26 1.66 -1.96
C LEU A 270 16.99 2.17 -2.64
N GLN A 271 16.74 1.75 -3.88
CA GLN A 271 15.52 2.07 -4.62
C GLN A 271 14.27 1.53 -3.91
N LEU A 272 14.27 0.26 -3.50
CA LEU A 272 13.16 -0.36 -2.77
C LEU A 272 12.91 0.30 -1.41
N GLU A 273 13.96 0.70 -0.69
CA GLU A 273 13.86 1.40 0.59
C GLU A 273 13.28 2.81 0.44
N ARG A 274 13.65 3.54 -0.62
CA ARG A 274 13.03 4.83 -1.00
C ARG A 274 11.55 4.68 -1.36
N LEU A 275 11.19 3.64 -2.13
CA LEU A 275 9.81 3.35 -2.49
C LEU A 275 8.96 3.07 -1.25
N ASP A 276 9.41 2.19 -0.38
CA ASP A 276 8.66 1.84 0.84
C ASP A 276 8.55 3.05 1.80
N ALA A 277 9.60 3.88 1.93
CA ALA A 277 9.51 5.13 2.70
C ALA A 277 8.46 6.10 2.12
N PHE A 278 8.38 6.23 0.79
CA PHE A 278 7.35 7.02 0.12
C PHE A 278 5.95 6.46 0.35
N ILE A 279 5.73 5.14 0.19
CA ILE A 279 4.42 4.52 0.43
C ILE A 279 4.00 4.66 1.89
N VAL A 280 4.91 4.51 2.87
CA VAL A 280 4.63 4.79 4.29
C VAL A 280 4.20 6.24 4.50
N ALA A 281 4.92 7.21 3.94
CA ALA A 281 4.59 8.63 4.11
C ALA A 281 3.22 8.98 3.50
N VAL A 282 2.93 8.47 2.30
CA VAL A 282 1.61 8.59 1.64
C VAL A 282 0.50 7.98 2.49
N VAL A 283 0.69 6.74 2.98
CA VAL A 283 -0.31 6.04 3.79
C VAL A 283 -0.56 6.74 5.12
N LYS A 284 0.47 7.32 5.76
CA LYS A 284 0.30 8.13 6.98
C LYS A 284 -0.50 9.41 6.72
N LEU A 285 -0.16 10.16 5.68
CA LEU A 285 -0.88 11.39 5.30
C LEU A 285 -2.34 11.10 4.98
N LEU A 286 -2.61 10.13 4.10
CA LEU A 286 -3.96 9.76 3.69
C LEU A 286 -4.76 9.12 4.81
N GLY A 287 -4.15 8.24 5.59
CA GLY A 287 -4.80 7.53 6.70
C GLY A 287 -5.27 8.47 7.80
N GLY A 288 -4.52 9.54 8.09
CA GLY A 288 -4.92 10.59 9.00
C GLY A 288 -6.09 11.45 8.49
N GLU A 289 -6.22 11.64 7.17
CA GLU A 289 -7.26 12.51 6.58
C GLU A 289 -8.54 11.78 6.15
N ILE A 290 -8.44 10.53 5.68
CA ILE A 290 -9.57 9.69 5.26
C ILE A 290 -10.18 9.03 6.50
N THR A 291 -11.48 9.19 6.71
CA THR A 291 -12.21 8.59 7.84
C THR A 291 -12.92 7.28 7.52
N ASP A 292 -13.06 6.92 6.23
CA ASP A 292 -13.67 5.66 5.80
C ASP A 292 -12.79 4.47 6.25
N PRO A 293 -13.32 3.54 7.09
CA PRO A 293 -12.57 2.41 7.59
C PRO A 293 -12.20 1.40 6.49
N VAL A 294 -13.02 1.28 5.43
CA VAL A 294 -12.76 0.38 4.29
C VAL A 294 -11.59 0.93 3.47
N LEU A 295 -11.57 2.23 3.19
CA LEU A 295 -10.44 2.85 2.48
C LEU A 295 -9.16 2.84 3.32
N ARG A 296 -9.24 3.04 4.64
CA ARG A 296 -8.08 2.85 5.55
C ARG A 296 -7.54 1.42 5.50
N GLN A 297 -8.40 0.41 5.52
CA GLN A 297 -8.00 -0.99 5.39
C GLN A 297 -7.37 -1.28 4.03
N GLN A 298 -7.85 -0.64 2.96
CA GLN A 298 -7.26 -0.77 1.62
C GLN A 298 -5.90 -0.08 1.49
N LEU A 299 -5.68 1.06 2.17
CA LEU A 299 -4.35 1.69 2.28
C LEU A 299 -3.35 0.82 3.06
N LEU A 300 -3.80 0.15 4.13
CA LEU A 300 -2.99 -0.86 4.82
C LEU A 300 -2.66 -2.04 3.90
N ALA A 301 -3.67 -2.55 3.17
CA ALA A 301 -3.46 -3.65 2.23
C ALA A 301 -2.44 -3.27 1.14
N LEU A 302 -2.50 -2.04 0.61
CA LEU A 302 -1.50 -1.50 -0.31
C LEU A 302 -0.09 -1.53 0.29
N LEU A 303 0.11 -1.01 1.50
CA LEU A 303 1.41 -1.00 2.18
C LEU A 303 1.96 -2.42 2.38
N LEU A 304 1.12 -3.35 2.87
CA LEU A 304 1.55 -4.74 3.08
C LEU A 304 1.84 -5.45 1.76
N GLU A 305 0.95 -5.36 0.76
CA GLU A 305 1.18 -5.97 -0.56
C GLU A 305 2.44 -5.44 -1.25
N SER A 306 2.72 -4.14 -1.14
CA SER A 306 3.96 -3.53 -1.63
C SER A 306 5.19 -4.17 -0.97
N ARG A 307 5.17 -4.28 0.37
CA ARG A 307 6.29 -4.85 1.13
C ARG A 307 6.51 -6.34 0.96
N TYR A 308 5.44 -7.15 0.77
CA TYR A 308 5.62 -8.56 0.42
C TYR A 308 6.32 -8.68 -0.94
N ARG A 309 5.87 -7.92 -1.97
CA ARG A 309 6.56 -7.91 -3.28
C ARG A 309 8.00 -7.38 -3.18
N LEU A 310 8.28 -6.39 -2.33
CA LEU A 310 9.64 -5.92 -2.06
C LEU A 310 10.53 -7.05 -1.50
N VAL A 311 10.00 -7.86 -0.57
CA VAL A 311 10.72 -9.03 -0.04
C VAL A 311 10.92 -10.10 -1.11
N ASP A 312 9.91 -10.36 -1.96
CA ASP A 312 10.05 -11.29 -3.08
C ASP A 312 11.20 -10.85 -4.01
N ILE A 313 11.27 -9.56 -4.37
CA ILE A 313 12.34 -8.99 -5.21
C ILE A 313 13.73 -9.11 -4.55
N LEU A 314 13.83 -8.94 -3.23
CA LEU A 314 15.09 -9.06 -2.48
C LEU A 314 15.52 -10.53 -2.22
N THR A 315 14.65 -11.51 -2.45
CA THR A 315 14.91 -12.92 -2.14
C THR A 315 15.05 -13.79 -3.38
N ASP A 316 14.27 -13.50 -4.42
CA ASP A 316 14.36 -14.14 -5.73
C ASP A 316 14.96 -13.17 -6.76
N TYR A 317 16.29 -13.11 -6.82
CA TYR A 317 17.03 -12.40 -7.88
C TYR A 317 16.97 -13.16 -9.23
N GLY A 318 15.82 -13.74 -9.56
CA GLY A 318 15.57 -14.41 -10.82
C GLY A 318 15.59 -13.46 -12.02
N PRO A 319 15.66 -13.97 -13.25
CA PRO A 319 15.55 -13.16 -14.45
C PRO A 319 14.12 -12.63 -14.60
N PHE A 320 13.87 -11.42 -14.09
CA PHE A 320 12.63 -10.70 -14.34
C PHE A 320 12.53 -10.29 -15.82
N GLU A 321 11.36 -10.44 -16.44
CA GLU A 321 11.10 -9.97 -17.81
C GLU A 321 11.04 -8.44 -17.91
N GLU A 322 10.78 -7.77 -16.78
CA GLU A 322 10.75 -6.30 -16.61
C GLU A 322 11.69 -5.90 -15.45
N GLU A 323 12.06 -4.61 -15.36
CA GLU A 323 12.74 -4.09 -14.17
C GLU A 323 11.82 -4.24 -12.92
N PRO A 324 12.21 -5.02 -11.89
CA PRO A 324 11.30 -5.46 -10.83
C PRO A 324 10.82 -4.31 -9.93
N VAL A 325 11.72 -3.37 -9.61
CA VAL A 325 11.40 -2.20 -8.77
C VAL A 325 10.41 -1.28 -9.49
N ARG A 326 10.58 -1.08 -10.79
CA ARG A 326 9.69 -0.27 -11.63
C ARG A 326 8.30 -0.91 -11.73
N SER A 327 8.25 -2.23 -11.95
CA SER A 327 7.00 -3.02 -11.95
C SER A 327 6.30 -3.04 -10.57
N LEU A 328 7.05 -2.85 -9.48
CA LEU A 328 6.47 -2.60 -8.15
C LEU A 328 5.85 -1.21 -8.06
N PHE A 329 6.60 -0.14 -8.33
CA PHE A 329 6.13 1.25 -8.26
C PHE A 329 4.89 1.50 -9.13
N VAL A 330 4.89 1.06 -10.39
CA VAL A 330 3.74 1.21 -11.30
C VAL A 330 2.48 0.54 -10.72
N SER A 331 2.62 -0.67 -10.18
CA SER A 331 1.47 -1.41 -9.61
C SER A 331 0.93 -0.77 -8.34
N ASP A 332 1.81 -0.25 -7.48
CA ASP A 332 1.42 0.42 -6.24
C ASP A 332 0.80 1.78 -6.52
N TRP A 333 1.35 2.54 -7.49
CA TRP A 333 0.76 3.80 -7.96
C TRP A 333 -0.64 3.59 -8.55
N GLU A 334 -0.82 2.58 -9.40
CA GLU A 334 -2.14 2.25 -9.95
C GLU A 334 -3.18 1.91 -8.88
N ARG A 335 -2.77 1.20 -7.82
CA ARG A 335 -3.66 0.88 -6.70
C ARG A 335 -4.00 2.13 -5.90
N LEU A 336 -2.99 2.89 -5.48
CA LEU A 336 -3.15 4.17 -4.80
C LEU A 336 -4.09 5.12 -5.55
N ARG A 337 -3.92 5.22 -6.87
CA ARG A 337 -4.82 5.97 -7.76
C ARG A 337 -6.27 5.49 -7.68
N LYS A 338 -6.51 4.18 -7.72
CA LYS A 338 -7.86 3.60 -7.61
C LYS A 338 -8.49 3.91 -6.24
N LEU A 339 -7.70 3.90 -5.16
CA LEU A 339 -8.15 4.27 -3.81
C LEU A 339 -8.54 5.75 -3.72
N LEU A 340 -7.68 6.65 -4.19
CA LEU A 340 -7.94 8.10 -4.14
C LEU A 340 -9.11 8.54 -5.01
N LEU A 341 -9.32 7.90 -6.16
CA LEU A 341 -10.48 8.13 -7.02
C LEU A 341 -11.79 7.51 -6.45
N ALA A 342 -11.72 6.66 -5.43
CA ALA A 342 -12.88 6.06 -4.76
C ALA A 342 -13.33 6.82 -3.50
N VAL A 343 -12.59 7.84 -3.05
CA VAL A 343 -12.97 8.67 -1.89
C VAL A 343 -14.25 9.44 -2.21
N ASP A 344 -15.28 9.32 -1.36
CA ASP A 344 -16.53 10.07 -1.50
C ASP A 344 -16.27 11.59 -1.35
N PRO A 345 -16.53 12.40 -2.39
CA PRO A 345 -16.37 13.86 -2.32
C PRO A 345 -17.19 14.53 -1.23
N GLY A 346 -18.32 13.95 -0.82
CA GLY A 346 -19.14 14.47 0.27
C GLY A 346 -18.51 14.34 1.66
N THR A 347 -17.48 13.50 1.80
CA THR A 347 -16.80 13.23 3.10
C THR A 347 -15.54 14.06 3.33
N ILE A 348 -15.02 14.75 2.31
CA ILE A 348 -13.78 15.51 2.39
C ILE A 348 -13.89 16.91 1.79
N THR A 349 -13.16 17.87 2.37
CA THR A 349 -13.14 19.27 1.91
C THR A 349 -12.64 19.40 0.46
N HIS A 350 -13.14 20.39 -0.29
CA HIS A 350 -12.62 20.71 -1.62
C HIS A 350 -11.08 20.88 -1.66
N ALA A 351 -10.49 21.50 -0.63
CA ALA A 351 -9.03 21.66 -0.53
C ALA A 351 -8.27 20.32 -0.41
N ARG A 352 -8.86 19.28 0.20
CA ARG A 352 -8.30 17.92 0.24
C ARG A 352 -8.44 17.23 -1.12
N LEU A 353 -9.62 17.30 -1.73
CA LEU A 353 -9.86 16.78 -3.08
C LEU A 353 -8.85 17.36 -4.09
N LEU A 354 -8.60 18.66 -4.01
CA LEU A 354 -7.65 19.34 -4.88
C LEU A 354 -6.23 18.81 -4.67
N ARG A 355 -5.73 18.73 -3.42
CA ARG A 355 -4.43 18.12 -3.12
C ARG A 355 -4.31 16.69 -3.64
N TYR A 356 -5.34 15.86 -3.45
CA TYR A 356 -5.34 14.47 -3.92
C TYR A 356 -5.23 14.41 -5.45
N ALA A 357 -5.94 15.26 -6.19
CA ALA A 357 -5.84 15.31 -7.64
C ALA A 357 -4.52 15.92 -8.14
N THR A 358 -3.98 16.96 -7.48
CA THR A 358 -2.64 17.49 -7.80
C THR A 358 -1.57 16.42 -7.56
N PHE A 359 -1.66 15.67 -6.46
CA PHE A 359 -0.79 14.51 -6.18
C PHE A 359 -0.93 13.39 -7.22
N LEU A 360 -2.16 13.06 -7.64
CA LEU A 360 -2.37 12.06 -8.69
C LEU A 360 -1.81 12.50 -10.05
N ASN A 361 -2.04 13.75 -10.46
CA ASN A 361 -1.45 14.27 -11.69
C ASN A 361 0.09 14.35 -11.58
N ALA A 362 0.65 14.62 -10.39
CA ALA A 362 2.09 14.63 -10.15
C ALA A 362 2.76 13.26 -10.42
N GLY A 363 2.23 12.18 -9.84
CA GLY A 363 2.80 10.85 -10.06
C GLY A 363 2.49 10.29 -11.45
N ASP A 364 1.35 10.64 -12.06
CA ASP A 364 1.08 10.33 -13.47
C ASP A 364 2.10 11.01 -14.40
N THR A 365 2.43 12.29 -14.15
CA THR A 365 3.48 13.02 -14.88
C THR A 365 4.86 12.39 -14.64
N LEU A 366 5.18 11.99 -13.41
CA LEU A 366 6.44 11.34 -13.05
C LEU A 366 6.63 9.99 -13.76
N LEU A 367 5.58 9.17 -13.83
CA LEU A 367 5.55 7.91 -14.59
C LEU A 367 5.67 8.11 -16.10
N ALA A 368 5.04 9.17 -16.63
CA ALA A 368 5.13 9.48 -18.04
C ALA A 368 6.54 9.95 -18.43
N LEU A 369 7.14 10.84 -17.63
CA LEU A 369 8.53 11.27 -17.80
C LEU A 369 9.49 10.07 -17.76
N ASP A 370 9.32 9.15 -16.80
CA ASP A 370 10.09 7.91 -16.75
C ASP A 370 9.92 7.06 -18.03
N ALA A 371 8.69 6.88 -18.51
CA ALA A 371 8.44 6.07 -19.70
C ALA A 371 9.10 6.62 -20.98
N ALA A 372 9.38 7.92 -21.05
CA ALA A 372 10.11 8.55 -22.16
C ALA A 372 11.62 8.74 -21.88
N LEU A 373 12.03 8.85 -20.62
CA LEU A 373 13.40 9.13 -20.19
C LEU A 373 13.85 8.12 -19.09
N PRO A 374 13.82 6.80 -19.36
CA PRO A 374 14.07 5.77 -18.35
C PRO A 374 15.48 5.84 -17.75
N GLN A 375 16.46 6.38 -18.50
CA GLN A 375 17.83 6.59 -18.02
C GLN A 375 17.93 7.52 -16.81
N LEU A 376 16.89 8.33 -16.52
CA LEU A 376 16.87 9.20 -15.36
C LEU A 376 16.41 8.49 -14.08
N ALA A 377 15.55 7.47 -14.20
CA ALA A 377 14.85 6.87 -13.06
C ALA A 377 14.23 7.93 -12.11
N LEU A 378 13.70 9.04 -12.65
CA LEU A 378 13.16 10.19 -11.87
C LEU A 378 12.13 9.74 -10.81
N TRP A 379 11.34 8.73 -11.14
CA TRP A 379 10.31 8.12 -10.29
C TRP A 379 10.84 7.51 -8.98
N ILE A 380 12.11 7.11 -8.91
CA ILE A 380 12.75 6.54 -7.72
C ILE A 380 13.82 7.47 -7.12
N SER A 381 14.00 8.65 -7.72
CA SER A 381 14.85 9.70 -7.19
C SER A 381 14.24 10.28 -5.91
N ARG A 382 15.09 10.61 -4.93
CA ARG A 382 14.66 11.21 -3.66
C ARG A 382 13.89 12.52 -3.89
N ASP A 383 14.33 13.32 -4.86
CA ASP A 383 13.68 14.58 -5.22
C ASP A 383 12.35 14.39 -5.94
N GLY A 384 12.22 13.42 -6.86
CA GLY A 384 10.96 13.13 -7.54
C GLY A 384 9.86 12.69 -6.57
N LEU A 385 10.19 11.72 -5.71
CA LEU A 385 9.30 11.25 -4.64
C LEU A 385 8.96 12.38 -3.66
N ARG A 386 9.93 13.22 -3.27
CA ARG A 386 9.71 14.36 -2.37
C ARG A 386 8.79 15.41 -3.00
N THR A 387 9.03 15.81 -4.25
CA THR A 387 8.21 16.78 -4.98
C THR A 387 6.77 16.27 -5.14
N ALA A 388 6.57 14.98 -5.44
CA ALA A 388 5.23 14.39 -5.47
C ALA A 388 4.55 14.44 -4.09
N LEU A 389 5.25 13.99 -3.05
CA LEU A 389 4.75 13.94 -1.67
C LEU A 389 4.39 15.33 -1.11
N HIS A 390 5.12 16.39 -1.51
CA HIS A 390 4.80 17.78 -1.15
C HIS A 390 3.47 18.28 -1.74
N LYS A 391 2.98 17.73 -2.88
CA LYS A 391 1.67 18.09 -3.42
C LYS A 391 0.51 17.44 -2.63
N LEU A 392 0.78 16.34 -1.91
CA LEU A 392 -0.19 15.67 -1.04
C LEU A 392 -0.25 16.30 0.36
N ALA A 393 0.91 16.69 0.90
CA ALA A 393 1.07 17.20 2.24
C ALA A 393 0.23 18.48 2.51
N PRO A 394 -0.28 18.68 3.73
CA PRO A 394 -0.80 19.98 4.17
C PRO A 394 0.26 21.09 4.05
N ALA A 395 -0.19 22.33 3.87
CA ALA A 395 0.73 23.47 3.77
C ALA A 395 1.59 23.60 5.05
N GLY A 396 2.91 23.67 4.87
CA GLY A 396 3.89 23.73 5.97
C GLY A 396 4.26 22.39 6.60
N ALA A 397 3.71 21.26 6.14
CA ALA A 397 4.17 19.95 6.55
C ALA A 397 5.32 19.47 5.65
N GLU A 398 6.44 19.07 6.26
CA GLU A 398 7.58 18.44 5.58
C GLU A 398 7.61 16.94 5.91
N PRO A 399 6.96 16.08 5.10
CA PRO A 399 6.96 14.64 5.34
C PRO A 399 8.32 14.03 4.99
N SER A 400 8.87 13.28 5.96
CA SER A 400 10.14 12.56 5.81
C SER A 400 10.02 11.38 4.82
N LEU A 401 11.13 11.10 4.12
CA LEU A 401 11.36 9.93 3.27
C LEU A 401 12.43 9.00 3.88
N ASP A 402 12.66 9.08 5.19
CA ASP A 402 13.72 8.32 5.85
C ASP A 402 13.28 6.87 6.07
N TYR A 403 14.15 5.92 5.68
CA TYR A 403 13.94 4.50 5.90
C TYR A 403 14.50 4.09 7.27
N GLY A 404 13.74 3.29 8.03
CA GLY A 404 14.14 2.91 9.39
C GLY A 404 13.21 1.88 10.04
N TYR A 405 13.68 1.27 11.12
CA TYR A 405 13.00 0.16 11.81
C TYR A 405 12.32 0.54 13.13
N ALA A 406 12.49 1.79 13.59
CA ALA A 406 11.84 2.30 14.80
C ALA A 406 10.31 2.20 14.71
N VAL A 407 9.66 1.88 15.83
CA VAL A 407 8.20 1.80 15.94
C VAL A 407 7.58 3.18 15.68
N ASP A 408 6.55 3.24 14.84
CA ASP A 408 5.84 4.44 14.43
C ASP A 408 4.45 4.46 15.08
N PRO A 409 4.21 5.28 16.12
CA PRO A 409 2.94 5.30 16.84
C PRO A 409 1.74 5.63 15.95
N ALA A 410 1.91 6.55 14.99
CA ALA A 410 0.85 6.94 14.07
C ALA A 410 0.49 5.81 13.10
N LEU A 411 1.48 5.01 12.68
CA LEU A 411 1.26 3.84 11.84
C LEU A 411 0.54 2.72 12.62
N ARG A 412 0.88 2.51 13.91
CA ARG A 412 0.15 1.57 14.78
C ARG A 412 -1.30 1.98 15.01
N GLU A 413 -1.53 3.25 15.34
CA GLU A 413 -2.88 3.83 15.55
C GLU A 413 -3.73 3.69 14.28
N LEU A 414 -3.20 4.10 13.12
CA LEU A 414 -3.89 4.04 11.83
C LEU A 414 -4.41 2.65 11.50
N PHE A 415 -3.71 1.60 11.92
CA PHE A 415 -4.08 0.21 11.66
C PHE A 415 -4.79 -0.49 12.82
N GLY A 416 -5.11 0.23 13.91
CA GLY A 416 -5.83 -0.34 15.06
C GLY A 416 -5.03 -1.40 15.83
N LEU A 417 -3.70 -1.25 15.87
CA LEU A 417 -2.86 -1.96 16.82
C LEU A 417 -2.92 -1.24 18.19
N PRO A 418 -2.84 -1.97 19.31
CA PRO A 418 -2.71 -1.34 20.62
C PRO A 418 -1.41 -0.50 20.73
N PRO A 419 -1.25 0.34 21.75
CA PRO A 419 0.04 0.95 22.08
C PRO A 419 1.16 -0.09 22.16
N GLU A 420 2.40 0.32 21.89
CA GLU A 420 3.56 -0.57 22.04
C GLU A 420 3.69 -0.97 23.52
N PRO A 421 3.64 -2.27 23.87
CA PRO A 421 3.80 -2.69 25.27
C PRO A 421 5.23 -2.36 25.74
N PRO A 422 5.46 -2.11 27.03
CA PRO A 422 6.83 -1.92 27.53
C PRO A 422 7.71 -3.15 27.25
N PRO A 423 9.04 -2.98 27.11
CA PRO A 423 9.97 -4.10 27.08
C PRO A 423 9.88 -4.89 28.39
N VAL A 424 9.94 -6.22 28.32
CA VAL A 424 10.11 -7.04 29.52
C VAL A 424 11.58 -6.87 29.94
N PRO A 425 11.88 -6.41 31.17
CA PRO A 425 13.26 -6.28 31.61
C PRO A 425 13.97 -7.63 31.46
N PRO A 426 15.18 -7.68 30.87
CA PRO A 426 15.97 -8.90 30.91
C PRO A 426 16.19 -9.27 32.38
N GLU A 427 15.93 -10.52 32.70
CA GLU A 427 16.39 -11.10 33.96
C GLU A 427 17.91 -10.93 33.99
N GLU A 428 18.45 -10.38 35.08
CA GLU A 428 19.89 -10.21 35.22
C GLU A 428 20.54 -11.57 34.99
N LEU A 429 21.40 -11.64 33.97
CA LEU A 429 22.27 -12.79 33.80
C LEU A 429 23.17 -12.81 35.02
N ILE A 430 22.81 -13.65 35.99
CA ILE A 430 23.74 -14.18 36.97
C ILE A 430 24.81 -14.86 36.13
N GLU A 431 25.94 -14.19 35.94
CA GLU A 431 27.14 -14.86 35.44
C GLU A 431 27.38 -16.06 36.36
N GLU A 432 27.62 -17.24 35.79
CA GLU A 432 27.97 -18.43 36.56
C GLU A 432 29.38 -18.25 37.19
N SER A 433 29.49 -17.36 38.19
CA SER A 433 30.71 -17.14 38.99
C SER A 433 30.99 -18.30 39.94
N ASP A 434 29.94 -19.07 40.26
CA ASP A 434 29.99 -20.17 41.22
C ASP A 434 29.86 -21.51 40.48
N ALA A 435 30.66 -21.66 39.41
CA ALA A 435 31.08 -22.97 38.96
C ALA A 435 31.89 -23.60 40.11
N ILE A 436 31.23 -24.44 40.91
CA ILE A 436 31.87 -25.19 41.99
C ILE A 436 33.03 -26.00 41.39
N ASP A 437 34.23 -25.69 41.87
CA ASP A 437 35.48 -26.32 41.47
C ASP A 437 35.46 -27.79 41.92
N CYS A 438 35.18 -28.69 40.98
CA CYS A 438 35.32 -30.13 41.18
C CYS A 438 36.80 -30.49 40.94
N GLU A 439 37.62 -30.38 41.99
CA GLU A 439 39.03 -30.79 41.98
C GLU A 439 39.19 -32.23 41.44
N GLU A 440 39.69 -32.37 40.20
CA GLU A 440 40.37 -33.60 39.78
C GLU A 440 41.79 -33.59 40.34
N THR A 441 41.97 -34.17 41.53
CA THR A 441 43.31 -34.59 41.95
C THR A 441 43.80 -35.74 41.08
N TYR A 442 44.80 -35.52 40.23
CA TYR A 442 46.07 -36.26 40.22
C TYR A 442 47.13 -35.48 39.42
N GLU A 443 48.37 -35.55 39.89
CA GLU A 443 49.50 -34.68 39.50
C GLU A 443 49.99 -34.87 38.05
N ILE A 444 50.61 -33.84 37.45
CA ILE A 444 52.08 -33.83 37.18
C ILE A 444 52.54 -32.50 36.52
N ASP A 445 53.59 -31.93 37.13
CA ASP A 445 54.63 -30.99 36.67
C ASP A 445 54.34 -29.67 35.95
N CYS A 446 54.94 -28.62 36.51
CA CYS A 446 55.12 -27.28 35.94
C CYS A 446 56.54 -27.11 35.37
N GLU A 447 56.72 -26.33 34.29
CA GLU A 447 57.75 -25.27 34.25
C GLU A 447 57.50 -24.26 33.09
N PRO A 448 57.87 -22.96 33.22
CA PRO A 448 57.54 -21.90 32.27
C PRO A 448 58.74 -21.39 31.42
N PRO A 449 58.47 -20.55 30.42
CA PRO A 449 59.07 -19.20 30.39
C PRO A 449 58.02 -18.12 30.03
N ALA A 450 57.86 -17.02 30.77
CA ALA A 450 58.77 -15.90 31.05
C ALA A 450 58.62 -14.71 30.06
N ASN A 451 58.13 -13.59 30.63
CA ASN A 451 58.23 -12.19 30.19
C ASN A 451 57.58 -11.76 28.86
N GLU A 452 56.60 -10.85 28.97
CA GLU A 452 56.82 -9.48 28.47
C GLU A 452 56.02 -8.44 29.29
N VAL A 453 56.45 -7.17 29.24
CA VAL A 453 56.17 -6.12 30.24
C VAL A 453 55.07 -5.15 29.74
N PRO A 454 54.10 -4.72 30.58
CA PRO A 454 53.13 -3.72 30.19
C PRO A 454 53.72 -2.30 30.21
N PRO A 455 53.45 -1.44 29.21
CA PRO A 455 53.75 -0.01 29.30
C PRO A 455 52.81 0.67 30.30
N THR A 456 53.37 1.58 31.10
CA THR A 456 52.66 2.43 32.06
C THR A 456 52.04 3.66 31.38
N PRO A 457 51.05 4.34 32.01
CA PRO A 457 50.31 5.43 31.38
C PRO A 457 51.09 6.75 31.39
N GLY A 458 50.78 7.64 30.44
CA GLY A 458 51.33 8.99 30.35
C GLY A 458 50.31 10.01 29.82
N ASP A 459 49.97 10.94 30.71
CA ASP A 459 49.74 12.39 30.51
C ASP A 459 48.69 12.92 29.50
N GLU A 460 47.55 13.31 30.09
CA GLU A 460 46.90 14.64 30.08
C GLU A 460 46.60 15.47 28.80
N ALA A 461 45.49 16.23 28.94
CA ALA A 461 44.98 17.34 28.10
C ALA A 461 44.33 16.93 26.75
N ASP A 462 43.21 17.52 26.30
CA ASP A 462 42.43 18.67 26.81
C ASP A 462 40.98 18.60 26.25
N MET A 463 39.94 18.91 27.04
CA MET A 463 38.66 19.45 26.55
C MET A 463 37.70 19.88 27.69
N PRO A 464 36.83 20.89 27.48
CA PRO A 464 36.35 21.75 28.57
C PRO A 464 34.99 21.41 29.20
N ASP A 465 34.81 22.02 30.37
CA ASP A 465 33.71 21.98 31.35
C ASP A 465 32.26 21.85 30.85
N THR A 466 31.48 21.12 31.64
CA THR A 466 30.01 21.17 31.66
C THR A 466 29.52 22.22 32.68
N PRO A 467 28.38 22.90 32.47
CA PRO A 467 27.91 23.94 33.39
C PRO A 467 27.30 23.39 34.68
N ASP A 468 27.59 24.08 35.78
CA ASP A 468 27.08 23.83 37.13
C ASP A 468 25.54 23.99 37.26
N ASN A 469 24.89 23.00 37.89
CA ASN A 469 23.46 23.02 38.22
C ASN A 469 23.21 23.72 39.56
N SER A 470 23.45 25.03 39.60
CA SER A 470 23.11 25.86 40.76
C SER A 470 21.58 25.95 40.98
N ALA A 471 21.14 25.62 42.19
CA ALA A 471 19.73 25.37 42.52
C ALA A 471 18.83 26.62 42.48
N LEU A 472 17.72 26.53 41.74
CA LEU A 472 16.62 27.49 41.78
C LEU A 472 15.68 27.22 42.96
N HIS A 473 15.75 28.08 43.99
CA HIS A 473 14.79 28.07 45.10
C HIS A 473 13.39 28.47 44.64
N LEU A 474 12.45 27.52 44.60
CA LEU A 474 11.04 27.78 44.32
C LEU A 474 10.32 28.41 45.54
N PRO A 475 9.40 29.38 45.33
CA PRO A 475 8.68 30.05 46.42
C PRO A 475 7.61 29.16 47.07
N PHE A 476 7.28 29.45 48.33
CA PHE A 476 6.50 28.56 49.21
C PHE A 476 5.12 28.14 48.70
N TRP A 477 4.50 28.92 47.80
CA TRP A 477 3.21 28.60 47.19
C TRP A 477 3.24 27.33 46.32
N ALA A 478 4.40 26.92 45.80
CA ALA A 478 4.54 25.67 45.04
C ALA A 478 4.15 24.43 45.85
N ARG A 479 4.43 24.44 47.16
CA ARG A 479 4.07 23.34 48.09
C ARG A 479 2.57 23.25 48.42
N LEU A 480 1.75 24.19 47.96
CA LEU A 480 0.30 24.10 48.14
C LEU A 480 -0.36 23.20 47.07
N LEU A 481 0.30 23.01 45.92
CA LEU A 481 -0.18 22.12 44.85
C LEU A 481 0.10 20.65 45.16
N ASP A 482 1.20 20.35 45.88
CA ASP A 482 1.51 19.00 46.42
C ASP A 482 0.44 18.46 47.38
N LEU A 483 -0.45 19.34 47.90
CA LEU A 483 -1.57 18.97 48.79
C LEU A 483 -2.91 18.78 48.04
N LEU A 484 -2.96 19.12 46.75
CA LEU A 484 -4.17 19.08 45.91
C LEU A 484 -4.03 18.14 44.69
N VAL A 485 -2.81 17.75 44.35
CA VAL A 485 -2.54 16.62 43.45
C VAL A 485 -2.32 15.39 44.32
N PRO A 486 -3.18 14.36 44.30
CA PRO A 486 -2.85 13.11 44.96
C PRO A 486 -1.58 12.55 44.32
N THR A 487 -0.58 12.24 45.14
CA THR A 487 0.60 11.50 44.69
C THR A 487 0.13 10.19 44.09
N ALA A 488 0.24 10.06 42.77
CA ALA A 488 0.00 8.81 42.08
C ALA A 488 1.13 7.85 42.47
N GLU A 489 0.95 7.14 43.58
CA GLU A 489 1.71 5.92 43.82
C GLU A 489 1.48 5.02 42.61
N ALA A 490 2.54 4.79 41.84
CA ALA A 490 2.54 3.78 40.80
C ALA A 490 2.41 2.43 41.50
N ALA A 491 1.17 1.99 41.69
CA ALA A 491 0.87 0.68 42.26
C ALA A 491 1.72 -0.34 41.50
N THR A 492 2.48 -1.16 42.24
CA THR A 492 3.32 -2.21 41.68
C THR A 492 2.41 -3.20 40.96
N ALA A 493 2.25 -2.99 39.65
CA ALA A 493 1.38 -3.80 38.83
C ALA A 493 1.89 -5.25 38.87
N VAL A 494 1.04 -6.16 39.33
CA VAL A 494 1.31 -7.60 39.22
C VAL A 494 1.55 -7.88 37.74
N PRO A 495 2.71 -8.46 37.34
CA PRO A 495 2.99 -8.75 35.95
C PRO A 495 1.87 -9.60 35.34
N ASP A 496 1.46 -9.30 34.11
CA ASP A 496 0.49 -10.16 33.44
C ASP A 496 1.10 -11.55 33.15
N ARG A 497 0.24 -12.56 32.99
CA ARG A 497 0.71 -13.96 32.82
C ARG A 497 1.67 -14.13 31.63
N VAL A 498 1.49 -13.33 30.59
CA VAL A 498 2.38 -13.28 29.41
C VAL A 498 3.78 -12.78 29.79
N THR A 499 3.87 -11.74 30.64
CA THR A 499 5.15 -11.24 31.17
C THR A 499 5.84 -12.26 32.08
N GLU A 500 5.11 -12.98 32.92
CA GLU A 500 5.67 -14.08 33.73
C GLU A 500 6.27 -15.19 32.85
N LEU A 501 5.51 -15.66 31.86
CA LEU A 501 5.95 -16.69 30.92
C LEU A 501 7.14 -16.20 30.07
N GLN A 502 7.17 -14.92 29.66
CA GLN A 502 8.32 -14.34 28.96
C GLN A 502 9.60 -14.39 29.79
N ARG A 503 9.56 -14.09 31.10
CA ARG A 503 10.74 -14.24 31.96
C ARG A 503 11.14 -15.71 32.08
N ALA A 504 10.20 -16.59 32.43
CA ALA A 504 10.46 -18.02 32.59
C ALA A 504 11.06 -18.68 31.34
N LEU A 505 10.60 -18.31 30.14
CA LEU A 505 11.15 -18.80 28.88
C LEU A 505 12.50 -18.13 28.53
N GLY A 506 12.62 -16.84 28.82
CA GLY A 506 13.84 -16.05 28.63
C GLY A 506 14.40 -16.18 27.20
N ARG A 507 15.70 -16.49 27.12
CA ARG A 507 16.40 -16.86 25.87
C ARG A 507 16.80 -18.34 25.85
N ARG A 508 16.05 -19.20 26.57
CA ARG A 508 16.39 -20.63 26.72
C ARG A 508 16.11 -21.42 25.43
N LEU A 509 16.95 -22.42 25.16
CA LEU A 509 16.60 -23.54 24.29
C LEU A 509 16.20 -24.72 25.19
N PRO A 510 15.09 -25.42 24.92
CA PRO A 510 14.74 -26.62 25.66
C PRO A 510 15.75 -27.73 25.41
N ARG A 511 16.14 -28.43 26.48
CA ARG A 511 16.79 -29.73 26.40
C ARG A 511 15.71 -30.82 26.26
N ARG A 512 16.08 -32.03 25.80
CA ARG A 512 15.11 -33.13 25.56
C ARG A 512 14.30 -33.52 26.81
N ASP A 513 14.91 -33.44 27.97
CA ASP A 513 14.35 -33.67 29.29
C ASP A 513 13.42 -32.54 29.79
N ASP A 514 13.62 -31.30 29.34
CA ASP A 514 12.74 -30.15 29.65
C ASP A 514 11.64 -29.93 28.59
N LEU A 515 11.59 -30.73 27.51
CA LEU A 515 10.66 -30.53 26.38
C LEU A 515 9.20 -30.53 26.82
N THR A 516 8.77 -31.39 27.74
CA THR A 516 7.38 -31.43 28.23
C THR A 516 6.99 -30.13 28.94
N ASN A 517 7.86 -29.63 29.81
CA ASN A 517 7.67 -28.39 30.56
C ASN A 517 7.71 -27.16 29.64
N TYR A 518 8.69 -27.08 28.74
CA TYR A 518 8.76 -26.04 27.72
C TYR A 518 7.51 -26.05 26.82
N THR A 519 7.03 -27.23 26.38
CA THR A 519 5.81 -27.34 25.57
C THR A 519 4.59 -26.81 26.31
N ALA A 520 4.44 -27.12 27.60
CA ALA A 520 3.37 -26.57 28.43
C ALA A 520 3.46 -25.05 28.58
N GLN A 521 4.66 -24.49 28.82
CA GLN A 521 4.88 -23.05 28.93
C GLN A 521 4.56 -22.30 27.63
N ILE A 522 4.92 -22.86 26.45
CA ILE A 522 4.58 -22.25 25.16
C ILE A 522 3.08 -22.40 24.84
N ALA A 523 2.45 -23.53 25.15
CA ALA A 523 1.01 -23.71 24.99
C ALA A 523 0.22 -22.69 25.82
N GLU A 524 0.58 -22.51 27.09
CA GLU A 524 -0.01 -21.52 27.98
C GLU A 524 0.23 -20.09 27.49
N LEU A 525 1.44 -19.78 27.00
CA LEU A 525 1.77 -18.48 26.43
C LEU A 525 0.90 -18.14 25.21
N LEU A 526 0.78 -19.08 24.27
CA LEU A 526 -0.03 -18.90 23.06
C LEU A 526 -1.52 -18.79 23.39
N GLN A 527 -2.02 -19.55 24.37
CA GLN A 527 -3.40 -19.45 24.86
C GLN A 527 -3.65 -18.07 25.51
N ALA A 528 -2.78 -17.63 26.41
CA ALA A 528 -2.91 -16.35 27.10
C ALA A 528 -2.85 -15.16 26.12
N ILE A 529 -1.91 -15.19 25.15
CA ILE A 529 -1.84 -14.20 24.07
C ILE A 529 -3.12 -14.23 23.22
N GLY A 530 -3.57 -15.40 22.78
CA GLY A 530 -4.77 -15.54 21.95
C GLY A 530 -6.02 -14.96 22.64
N GLN A 531 -6.20 -15.23 23.93
CA GLN A 531 -7.28 -14.68 24.74
C GLN A 531 -7.17 -13.16 24.94
N GLN A 532 -5.97 -12.63 25.21
CA GLN A 532 -5.74 -11.19 25.37
C GLN A 532 -6.02 -10.42 24.07
N GLU A 533 -5.61 -10.94 22.91
CA GLU A 533 -5.87 -10.28 21.63
C GLU A 533 -7.37 -10.31 21.28
N LEU A 534 -8.05 -11.45 21.46
CA LEU A 534 -9.50 -11.55 21.24
C LEU A 534 -10.31 -10.65 22.18
N ALA A 535 -9.88 -10.43 23.42
CA ALA A 535 -10.57 -9.55 24.37
C ALA A 535 -10.65 -8.07 23.91
N THR A 536 -9.86 -7.68 22.90
CA THR A 536 -9.89 -6.34 22.28
C THR A 536 -10.70 -6.29 20.97
N ARG A 537 -11.28 -7.40 20.53
CA ARG A 537 -12.01 -7.54 19.26
C ARG A 537 -13.48 -7.90 19.47
N SER A 538 -14.25 -7.78 18.39
CA SER A 538 -15.69 -8.07 18.34
C SER A 538 -15.97 -9.12 17.27
N LEU A 539 -15.47 -10.34 17.50
CA LEU A 539 -15.74 -11.52 16.69
C LEU A 539 -16.81 -12.39 17.34
N ASP A 540 -17.53 -13.16 16.52
CA ASP A 540 -18.43 -14.20 17.05
C ASP A 540 -17.65 -15.43 17.55
N GLU A 541 -18.31 -16.22 18.36
CA GLU A 541 -17.66 -17.33 19.08
C GLU A 541 -17.13 -18.44 18.16
N ALA A 542 -17.74 -18.62 16.98
CA ALA A 542 -17.20 -19.54 15.98
C ALA A 542 -15.85 -19.04 15.47
N HIS A 543 -15.74 -17.76 15.10
CA HIS A 543 -14.48 -17.16 14.66
C HIS A 543 -13.42 -17.08 15.77
N ASN A 544 -13.83 -16.86 17.03
CA ASN A 544 -12.95 -16.97 18.20
C ASN A 544 -12.31 -18.37 18.28
N SER A 545 -13.11 -19.43 18.17
CA SER A 545 -12.62 -20.82 18.24
C SER A 545 -11.68 -21.17 17.08
N VAL A 546 -11.95 -20.63 15.87
CA VAL A 546 -11.06 -20.79 14.71
C VAL A 546 -9.71 -20.14 15.00
N PHE A 547 -9.68 -18.91 15.52
CA PHE A 547 -8.44 -18.21 15.84
C PHE A 547 -7.60 -18.94 16.90
N LEU A 548 -8.23 -19.37 18.00
CA LEU A 548 -7.54 -20.04 19.11
C LEU A 548 -6.92 -21.38 18.71
N ASN A 549 -7.48 -22.09 17.73
CA ASN A 549 -6.89 -23.32 17.16
C ASN A 549 -5.85 -23.01 16.05
N LEU A 550 -6.04 -21.91 15.30
CA LEU A 550 -5.16 -21.52 14.21
C LEU A 550 -3.82 -20.94 14.71
N LEU A 551 -3.82 -20.17 15.80
CA LEU A 551 -2.60 -19.59 16.39
C LEU A 551 -1.52 -20.65 16.74
N PRO A 552 -1.81 -21.69 17.56
CA PRO A 552 -0.83 -22.73 17.86
C PRO A 552 -0.45 -23.57 16.63
N ALA A 553 -1.38 -23.79 15.69
CA ALA A 553 -1.10 -24.45 14.41
C ALA A 553 -0.12 -23.65 13.55
N THR A 554 -0.30 -22.34 13.42
CA THR A 554 0.61 -21.44 12.70
C THR A 554 2.00 -21.46 13.33
N ALA A 555 2.12 -21.26 14.65
CA ALA A 555 3.40 -21.34 15.35
C ALA A 555 4.13 -22.69 15.13
N LEU A 556 3.37 -23.80 15.06
CA LEU A 556 3.92 -25.15 14.86
C LEU A 556 4.40 -25.38 13.42
N VAL A 557 3.75 -24.79 12.43
CA VAL A 557 4.20 -24.81 11.03
C VAL A 557 5.44 -23.94 10.84
N GLU A 558 5.40 -22.69 11.34
CA GLU A 558 6.41 -21.66 11.05
C GLU A 558 7.77 -21.93 11.73
N SER A 559 7.78 -22.39 12.99
CA SER A 559 9.04 -22.64 13.72
C SER A 559 9.13 -23.98 14.44
N CYS A 560 8.00 -24.68 14.58
CA CYS A 560 7.81 -25.72 15.61
C CYS A 560 7.96 -25.16 17.04
N TRP A 561 7.28 -24.05 17.32
CA TRP A 561 7.24 -23.40 18.65
C TRP A 561 8.63 -22.97 19.19
N ARG A 562 9.58 -22.65 18.30
CA ARG A 562 10.96 -22.28 18.65
C ARG A 562 11.25 -20.84 18.29
N GLN A 563 11.69 -20.04 19.25
CA GLN A 563 12.28 -18.72 18.99
C GLN A 563 13.76 -18.82 18.59
N PHE A 564 14.49 -19.81 19.13
CA PHE A 564 15.95 -19.87 19.07
C PHE A 564 16.50 -21.19 18.49
N LYS A 565 17.74 -21.13 18.01
CA LYS A 565 18.60 -22.25 17.58
C LYS A 565 19.99 -22.09 18.21
N ARG A 566 20.76 -23.17 18.25
CA ARG A 566 22.20 -23.09 18.56
C ARG A 566 22.98 -22.84 17.27
N THR A 567 23.94 -21.93 17.30
CA THR A 567 24.84 -21.62 16.18
C THR A 567 26.21 -21.29 16.79
N ASP A 568 27.25 -22.02 16.38
CA ASP A 568 28.63 -21.90 16.88
C ASP A 568 28.72 -21.88 18.42
N GLY A 569 28.00 -22.81 19.05
CA GLY A 569 27.91 -22.95 20.51
C GLY A 569 27.00 -21.94 21.21
N LYS A 570 26.65 -20.82 20.56
CA LYS A 570 25.85 -19.71 21.12
C LYS A 570 24.35 -19.82 20.78
N THR A 571 23.52 -19.16 21.58
CA THR A 571 22.09 -18.97 21.29
C THR A 571 21.91 -17.90 20.22
N ALA A 572 21.21 -18.24 19.14
CA ALA A 572 20.79 -17.31 18.09
C ALA A 572 19.29 -17.44 17.84
N TYR A 573 18.62 -16.37 17.43
CA TYR A 573 17.21 -16.44 17.02
C TYR A 573 17.04 -17.14 15.67
N LEU A 574 15.84 -17.69 15.41
CA LEU A 574 15.50 -18.22 14.09
C LEU A 574 15.38 -17.09 13.08
N VAL A 575 15.89 -17.31 11.87
CA VAL A 575 15.82 -16.41 10.72
C VAL A 575 15.59 -17.26 9.46
N SER A 576 14.56 -16.94 8.68
CA SER A 576 14.34 -17.53 7.35
C SER A 576 15.21 -16.85 6.28
N SER A 577 15.32 -17.46 5.10
CA SER A 577 15.95 -16.83 3.94
C SER A 577 15.30 -15.49 3.54
N ALA A 578 14.01 -15.31 3.85
CA ALA A 578 13.27 -14.07 3.60
C ALA A 578 13.43 -12.99 4.70
N GLY A 579 14.26 -13.22 5.72
CA GLY A 579 14.46 -12.29 6.83
C GLY A 579 13.31 -12.26 7.84
N ALA A 580 12.55 -13.34 7.93
CA ALA A 580 11.49 -13.52 8.94
C ALA A 580 12.03 -14.20 10.19
N VAL A 581 11.61 -13.78 11.39
CA VAL A 581 12.28 -14.15 12.66
C VAL A 581 11.37 -14.77 13.71
N GLY A 582 11.97 -15.61 14.56
CA GLY A 582 11.37 -16.12 15.79
C GLY A 582 10.24 -17.15 15.61
N MET A 583 9.47 -17.37 16.67
CA MET A 583 8.46 -18.43 16.75
C MET A 583 7.38 -18.34 15.65
N MET A 584 6.92 -17.13 15.36
CA MET A 584 5.86 -16.85 14.41
C MET A 584 6.40 -16.44 13.03
N GLN A 585 7.73 -16.49 12.82
CA GLN A 585 8.40 -16.08 11.57
C GLN A 585 7.90 -14.72 11.06
N VAL A 586 7.95 -13.69 11.91
CA VAL A 586 7.50 -12.33 11.55
C VAL A 586 8.56 -11.67 10.66
N ASN A 587 8.16 -11.23 9.45
CA ASN A 587 9.08 -10.59 8.51
C ASN A 587 9.43 -9.15 8.90
N LEU A 588 10.72 -8.90 9.16
CA LEU A 588 11.21 -7.61 9.66
C LEU A 588 11.04 -6.45 8.66
N ARG A 589 11.09 -6.71 7.35
CA ARG A 589 10.87 -5.69 6.31
C ARG A 589 9.39 -5.40 6.12
N VAL A 590 8.54 -6.44 6.06
CA VAL A 590 7.08 -6.27 5.94
C VAL A 590 6.48 -5.51 7.13
N TRP A 591 6.94 -5.80 8.34
CA TRP A 591 6.34 -5.30 9.57
C TRP A 591 7.12 -4.17 10.25
N ARG A 592 8.13 -3.57 9.59
CA ARG A 592 8.86 -2.40 10.11
C ARG A 592 7.92 -1.24 10.42
N GLY A 593 8.23 -0.48 11.47
CA GLY A 593 7.39 0.62 11.94
C GLY A 593 6.14 0.18 12.71
N LEU A 594 5.74 -1.09 12.63
CA LEU A 594 4.61 -1.62 13.40
C LEU A 594 5.06 -2.34 14.68
N TYR A 595 6.17 -3.08 14.62
CA TYR A 595 6.73 -3.80 15.76
C TYR A 595 8.21 -3.51 15.92
N ASP A 596 8.69 -3.62 17.17
CA ASP A 596 10.10 -3.47 17.51
C ASP A 596 10.91 -4.68 17.01
N VAL A 597 11.92 -4.40 16.19
CA VAL A 597 12.73 -5.41 15.52
C VAL A 597 13.64 -6.20 16.47
N GLU A 598 14.17 -5.58 17.53
CA GLU A 598 15.01 -6.31 18.49
C GLU A 598 14.17 -7.19 19.40
N ARG A 599 12.98 -6.72 19.78
CA ARG A 599 12.03 -7.52 20.56
C ARG A 599 11.46 -8.69 19.75
N LEU A 600 11.17 -8.51 18.46
CA LEU A 600 10.80 -9.61 17.57
C LEU A 600 11.88 -10.72 17.51
N LYS A 601 13.16 -10.37 17.65
CA LYS A 601 14.28 -11.33 17.68
C LYS A 601 14.45 -12.00 19.04
N TRP A 602 14.32 -11.25 20.13
CA TRP A 602 14.81 -11.69 21.45
C TRP A 602 13.75 -11.93 22.53
N GLU A 603 12.49 -11.51 22.33
CA GLU A 603 11.37 -11.78 23.24
C GLU A 603 10.39 -12.78 22.59
N VAL A 604 10.27 -13.97 23.20
CA VAL A 604 9.41 -15.07 22.76
C VAL A 604 7.94 -14.63 22.72
N ALA A 605 7.46 -14.02 23.80
CA ALA A 605 6.12 -13.51 23.95
C ALA A 605 5.81 -12.34 23.01
N TYR A 606 6.78 -11.47 22.75
CA TYR A 606 6.60 -10.35 21.82
C TYR A 606 6.45 -10.85 20.38
N ASN A 607 7.32 -11.78 19.95
CA ASN A 607 7.21 -12.42 18.63
C ASN A 607 5.90 -13.19 18.47
N ALA A 608 5.50 -13.96 19.50
CA ALA A 608 4.22 -14.68 19.53
C ALA A 608 3.02 -13.72 19.44
N ARG A 609 3.04 -12.60 20.19
CA ARG A 609 1.95 -11.60 20.18
C ARG A 609 1.87 -10.86 18.85
N ALA A 610 3.00 -10.45 18.28
CA ALA A 610 3.03 -9.83 16.95
C ALA A 610 2.47 -10.79 15.89
N GLY A 611 2.89 -12.05 15.88
CA GLY A 611 2.32 -13.07 14.99
C GLY A 611 0.83 -13.30 15.20
N ALA A 612 0.36 -13.33 16.46
CA ALA A 612 -1.06 -13.45 16.79
C ALA A 612 -1.89 -12.26 16.25
N GLN A 613 -1.41 -11.02 16.42
CA GLN A 613 -2.05 -9.81 15.89
C GLN A 613 -2.10 -9.78 14.36
N ILE A 614 -1.03 -10.23 13.70
CA ILE A 614 -0.95 -10.36 12.23
C ILE A 614 -1.95 -11.41 11.74
N LEU A 615 -1.97 -12.58 12.37
CA LEU A 615 -2.87 -13.69 12.04
C LEU A 615 -4.35 -13.30 12.26
N LEU A 616 -4.66 -12.64 13.36
CA LEU A 616 -6.00 -12.16 13.68
C LEU A 616 -6.50 -11.15 12.65
N ARG A 617 -5.66 -10.18 12.24
CA ARG A 617 -5.98 -9.25 11.15
C ARG A 617 -6.30 -9.97 9.83
N TYR A 618 -5.54 -11.00 9.50
CA TYR A 618 -5.76 -11.76 8.27
C TYR A 618 -7.00 -12.66 8.33
N LEU A 619 -7.39 -13.11 9.52
CA LEU A 619 -8.67 -13.75 9.78
C LEU A 619 -9.83 -12.76 9.64
N GLU A 620 -9.78 -11.62 10.33
CA GLU A 620 -10.83 -10.59 10.34
C GLU A 620 -11.11 -9.96 8.96
N GLY A 621 -10.08 -9.83 8.11
CA GLY A 621 -10.22 -9.32 6.74
C GLY A 621 -10.26 -10.43 5.68
N PRO A 622 -9.15 -10.70 4.97
CA PRO A 622 -9.15 -11.63 3.83
C PRO A 622 -9.71 -13.03 4.10
N GLY A 623 -9.52 -13.57 5.29
CA GLY A 623 -10.06 -14.88 5.69
C GLY A 623 -11.59 -14.89 5.72
N LEU A 624 -12.20 -13.95 6.46
CA LEU A 624 -13.65 -13.78 6.51
C LEU A 624 -14.23 -13.39 5.15
N ASP A 625 -13.56 -12.55 4.38
CA ASP A 625 -14.01 -12.18 3.03
C ASP A 625 -14.07 -13.39 2.10
N VAL A 626 -13.04 -14.26 2.12
CA VAL A 626 -13.05 -15.52 1.36
C VAL A 626 -14.16 -16.45 1.84
N ALA A 627 -14.31 -16.67 3.14
CA ALA A 627 -15.36 -17.54 3.68
C ALA A 627 -16.76 -17.06 3.28
N LYS A 628 -17.03 -15.75 3.39
CA LYS A 628 -18.31 -15.12 3.00
C LYS A 628 -18.57 -15.19 1.49
N GLN A 629 -17.58 -14.84 0.66
CA GLN A 629 -17.75 -14.80 -0.80
C GLN A 629 -17.84 -16.18 -1.44
N THR A 630 -17.20 -17.20 -0.85
CA THR A 630 -17.30 -18.59 -1.32
C THR A 630 -18.48 -19.35 -0.71
N GLY A 631 -19.02 -18.87 0.41
CA GLY A 631 -20.03 -19.59 1.20
C GLY A 631 -19.48 -20.81 1.94
N ASN A 632 -18.15 -20.92 2.10
CA ASN A 632 -17.50 -22.05 2.76
C ASN A 632 -16.73 -21.59 4.03
N PRO A 633 -17.21 -21.92 5.25
CA PRO A 633 -16.52 -21.55 6.48
C PRO A 633 -15.15 -22.22 6.66
N ASP A 634 -14.94 -23.42 6.09
CA ASP A 634 -13.66 -24.16 6.17
C ASP A 634 -12.50 -23.38 5.54
N TYR A 635 -12.81 -22.45 4.62
CA TYR A 635 -11.81 -21.60 3.99
C TYR A 635 -11.31 -20.47 4.89
N LEU A 636 -11.95 -20.19 6.04
CA LEU A 636 -11.49 -19.15 6.96
C LEU A 636 -10.06 -19.43 7.44
N ALA A 637 -9.83 -20.59 8.06
CA ALA A 637 -8.50 -20.98 8.56
C ALA A 637 -7.45 -21.04 7.44
N TRP A 638 -7.82 -21.66 6.30
CA TRP A 638 -6.93 -21.83 5.16
C TRP A 638 -6.54 -20.48 4.51
N ALA A 639 -7.50 -19.61 4.25
CA ALA A 639 -7.25 -18.32 3.60
C ALA A 639 -6.49 -17.36 4.53
N SER A 640 -6.79 -17.38 5.83
CA SER A 640 -6.06 -16.59 6.84
C SER A 640 -4.57 -16.93 6.83
N TYR A 641 -4.24 -18.23 6.89
CA TYR A 641 -2.84 -18.66 6.85
C TYR A 641 -2.19 -18.51 5.46
N ALA A 642 -2.93 -18.71 4.37
CA ALA A 642 -2.43 -18.46 3.03
C ALA A 642 -1.98 -16.99 2.85
N VAL A 643 -2.67 -16.06 3.50
CA VAL A 643 -2.29 -14.65 3.57
C VAL A 643 -1.18 -14.39 4.59
N TYR A 644 -1.16 -15.10 5.72
CA TYR A 644 -0.04 -15.05 6.67
C TYR A 644 1.30 -15.36 6.00
N ASN A 645 1.33 -16.48 5.26
CA ASN A 645 2.52 -17.04 4.61
C ASN A 645 2.93 -16.24 3.35
N ALA A 646 1.99 -15.89 2.46
CA ALA A 646 2.28 -15.33 1.14
C ALA A 646 1.74 -13.88 0.91
N GLY A 647 1.33 -13.19 1.98
CA GLY A 647 0.76 -11.84 1.91
C GLY A 647 -0.65 -11.77 1.31
N PRO A 648 -1.27 -10.57 1.24
CA PRO A 648 -2.69 -10.42 0.89
C PRO A 648 -3.09 -10.96 -0.49
N ALA A 649 -2.13 -11.09 -1.42
CA ALA A 649 -2.36 -11.76 -2.70
C ALA A 649 -2.75 -13.24 -2.56
N GLY A 650 -2.34 -13.91 -1.47
CA GLY A 650 -2.64 -15.31 -1.16
C GLY A 650 -4.13 -15.64 -1.11
N ALA A 651 -5.01 -14.68 -0.74
CA ALA A 651 -6.46 -14.87 -0.74
C ALA A 651 -7.08 -14.89 -2.15
N LYS A 652 -6.47 -14.22 -3.13
CA LYS A 652 -7.09 -13.96 -4.45
C LYS A 652 -7.40 -15.25 -5.22
N ARG A 653 -6.64 -16.32 -5.00
CA ARG A 653 -6.86 -17.63 -5.64
C ARG A 653 -8.17 -18.30 -5.21
N PHE A 654 -8.63 -18.10 -3.97
CA PHE A 654 -9.87 -18.70 -3.46
C PHE A 654 -11.13 -18.11 -4.11
N LEU A 655 -11.02 -16.87 -4.58
CA LEU A 655 -12.11 -16.12 -5.23
C LEU A 655 -12.21 -16.37 -6.75
N ARG A 656 -11.29 -17.17 -7.33
CA ARG A 656 -11.32 -17.49 -8.77
C ARG A 656 -12.40 -18.54 -9.06
N LYS A 657 -13.34 -18.21 -9.96
CA LYS A 657 -14.34 -19.18 -10.46
C LYS A 657 -13.69 -20.25 -11.35
N SER A 658 -13.21 -21.35 -10.75
CA SER A 658 -13.35 -22.75 -11.23
C SER A 658 -12.26 -23.67 -10.69
N GLY A 659 -12.64 -24.93 -10.41
CA GLY A 659 -11.75 -26.01 -9.98
C GLY A 659 -11.54 -26.05 -8.46
N GLY A 660 -11.50 -27.26 -7.89
CA GLY A 660 -11.20 -27.42 -6.47
C GLY A 660 -9.77 -26.96 -6.17
N LEU A 661 -9.62 -25.96 -5.31
CA LEU A 661 -8.30 -25.53 -4.85
C LEU A 661 -7.58 -26.70 -4.17
N LYS A 662 -6.26 -26.78 -4.37
CA LYS A 662 -5.39 -27.73 -3.67
C LYS A 662 -4.44 -26.96 -2.77
N PRO A 663 -4.38 -27.27 -1.45
CA PRO A 663 -3.44 -26.62 -0.54
C PRO A 663 -1.99 -26.95 -0.90
N GLY A 664 -1.11 -25.94 -0.78
CA GLY A 664 0.34 -26.12 -0.89
C GLY A 664 0.91 -26.99 0.25
N PRO A 665 2.20 -27.36 0.22
CA PRO A 665 2.81 -28.21 1.26
C PRO A 665 2.67 -27.65 2.68
N ALA A 666 2.99 -26.36 2.87
CA ALA A 666 2.84 -25.69 4.16
C ALA A 666 1.38 -25.62 4.62
N GLU A 667 0.46 -25.35 3.70
CA GLU A 667 -0.98 -25.26 3.98
C GLU A 667 -1.60 -26.62 4.33
N ARG A 668 -1.14 -27.71 3.72
CA ARG A 668 -1.52 -29.07 4.14
C ARG A 668 -1.06 -29.37 5.56
N LYS A 669 0.18 -28.98 5.90
CA LYS A 669 0.72 -29.14 7.26
C LYS A 669 -0.11 -28.33 8.26
N LEU A 670 -0.40 -27.06 7.94
CA LEU A 670 -1.29 -26.21 8.76
C LEU A 670 -2.66 -26.85 8.96
N LEU A 671 -3.38 -27.22 7.90
CA LEU A 671 -4.74 -27.75 8.02
C LEU A 671 -4.78 -29.03 8.86
N SER A 672 -3.75 -29.87 8.77
CA SER A 672 -3.61 -31.04 9.64
C SER A 672 -3.37 -30.67 11.12
N HIS A 673 -2.60 -29.62 11.42
CA HIS A 673 -2.35 -29.18 12.79
C HIS A 673 -3.54 -28.43 13.38
N TYR A 674 -4.16 -27.55 12.59
CA TYR A 674 -5.39 -26.85 12.94
C TYR A 674 -6.49 -27.83 13.33
N GLN A 675 -6.72 -28.87 12.51
CA GLN A 675 -7.70 -29.90 12.83
C GLN A 675 -7.32 -30.65 14.12
N GLY A 676 -6.04 -31.02 14.28
CA GLY A 676 -5.57 -31.70 15.49
C GLY A 676 -5.79 -30.88 16.78
N PHE A 677 -5.58 -29.56 16.76
CA PHE A 677 -5.90 -28.69 17.90
C PHE A 677 -7.41 -28.51 18.10
N ALA A 678 -8.18 -28.36 17.02
CA ALA A 678 -9.64 -28.29 17.09
C ALA A 678 -10.28 -29.58 17.65
N ASP A 679 -9.66 -30.73 17.44
CA ASP A 679 -10.05 -32.03 18.00
C ASP A 679 -9.54 -32.24 19.46
N GLY A 680 -8.94 -31.22 20.08
CA GLY A 680 -8.45 -31.24 21.47
C GLY A 680 -7.06 -31.84 21.65
N GLY A 681 -6.27 -31.96 20.58
CA GLY A 681 -4.91 -32.49 20.60
C GLY A 681 -3.86 -31.54 21.19
N SER A 682 -2.65 -32.07 21.38
CA SER A 682 -1.50 -31.35 21.98
C SER A 682 -0.28 -31.36 21.06
N ALA A 683 0.64 -30.41 21.20
CA ALA A 683 1.86 -30.38 20.38
C ALA A 683 2.89 -31.43 20.83
N ASP A 684 3.43 -32.18 19.88
CA ASP A 684 4.70 -32.91 20.04
C ASP A 684 5.79 -32.08 19.33
N LEU A 685 6.70 -31.50 20.12
CA LEU A 685 7.80 -30.67 19.61
C LEU A 685 9.07 -31.45 19.22
N GLU A 686 9.15 -32.76 19.50
CA GLU A 686 10.22 -33.61 18.95
C GLU A 686 9.90 -34.00 17.50
N GLN A 687 8.63 -34.30 17.21
CA GLN A 687 8.16 -34.64 15.87
C GLN A 687 7.63 -33.44 15.08
N CYS A 688 7.35 -32.32 15.75
CA CYS A 688 6.72 -31.11 15.18
C CYS A 688 5.35 -31.40 14.55
N VAL A 689 4.51 -32.12 15.29
CA VAL A 689 3.14 -32.53 14.93
C VAL A 689 2.16 -32.28 16.07
N VAL A 690 0.86 -32.50 15.82
CA VAL A 690 -0.16 -32.52 16.87
C VAL A 690 -0.53 -33.96 17.16
N THR A 691 -0.44 -34.37 18.42
CA THR A 691 -0.91 -35.68 18.91
C THR A 691 -2.39 -35.57 19.30
N PRO A 692 -3.22 -36.59 19.01
CA PRO A 692 -4.59 -36.63 19.50
C PRO A 692 -4.64 -36.56 21.04
N PRO A 693 -5.74 -36.09 21.65
CA PRO A 693 -5.91 -36.20 23.09
C PRO A 693 -5.77 -37.66 23.52
N ALA A 694 -5.16 -37.90 24.68
CA ALA A 694 -5.12 -39.23 25.27
C ALA A 694 -6.56 -39.76 25.39
N ALA A 695 -6.80 -40.96 24.86
CA ALA A 695 -8.12 -41.57 24.96
C ALA A 695 -8.49 -41.65 26.45
N LEU A 696 -9.63 -41.05 26.81
CA LEU A 696 -10.21 -41.26 28.14
C LEU A 696 -10.50 -42.76 28.26
N ASP A 697 -9.75 -43.45 29.10
CA ASP A 697 -10.06 -44.84 29.46
C ASP A 697 -11.52 -44.88 29.90
N PRO A 698 -12.38 -45.68 29.24
CA PRO A 698 -13.77 -45.79 29.64
C PRO A 698 -13.80 -46.40 31.05
N VAL A 699 -14.16 -45.58 32.03
CA VAL A 699 -14.32 -46.01 33.42
C VAL A 699 -15.35 -47.16 33.43
N LEU A 700 -14.91 -48.30 33.98
CA LEU A 700 -15.57 -49.61 33.96
C LEU A 700 -17.01 -49.62 34.51
#